data_AF-A0A8K1C3K3-F1
#
_entry.id   AF-A0A8K1C3K3-F1
#
_cell.length_a   1.000
_cell.length_b   1.000
_cell.length_c   1.000
_cell.angle_alpha   90.00
_cell.angle_beta   90.00
_cell.angle_gamma   90.00
#
_symmetry.space_group_name_H-M   'P 1'
#
loop_
_entity.id
_entity.type
_entity.pdbx_description
1 polymer ?
#
loop_
_entity_poly.entity_id
_entity_poly.type
_entity_poly.pdbx_seq_one_letter_code
_entity_poly.pdbx_strand_id
1 'polypeptide(L)'
;MSVVSTWGWGGNGQLGHGDRDSRIKPQAIKALAAREALERVVCGSRFTLALTTRGTVFAWGKNDYGQLGSGDTRAQIEPEQVEALRDVTIVSVAAKGSHVLALSADGRLYTWGRGDEGQLGHGDRVSHALPRVVSALAHQRVWLIAAGRSHSVAVTEDGAVYTWGSNEDGALGRPTGSDETSSATPTQVDTLYGVKVTQVECGSRHTVVLTSDKRVFSWGWGIYGQLGLGDATSRDIPTEVVAFRGKKVQKICCGFRHSFAVLPRRLMRSATSSSIAEMLSQSPDPSSPLVDVWGWGWNEHGQLGETTPTKSVLKPQKILALSNVDLHLLAAGGRHTICQLGVNDEVPILELTRGRSETDPRVRHRGSFQTLAWGRSSDGELGIGSVGSTFVPTGLPAFHNRKLLQLSCGWAHSAALSPESPFGREQSTSKWDLFAISKGDIDAFFGLLVQFIIQILLIFQILPMRCGLSTEAVTTKIIPAAAMTVTIGNTFFGFLAAILAQKEGRFDVTALPEGVNTVLVFAYALSVMAPEYDRTHSAERAWEVGLFAAFMTGLLQILCLPFVGLMRRCIPRAALLSSVAGVALAFLTMGFAFEVWENPMIALGPLMLVLVCLGAGVRLPFHIPTGVGALMLGTCSAFFLHAIGYPTSFTPFSEPYEFQVNFLQPDLSLIWRAMTNGEGWKYMSVIVPMVLVNVMSTLANLETAVAVGDNFDPTISILGDSITTIVGACLGNPFPTSVYIGQPIYKSMGARVNYVWLTAVAVTLVSLLNATTLIVNTVPISCGVGFLLWIGLVISASSFNRTPSSNTNHGTAVALGMVPALASWAFQLVQNAMTATWTASGASEKLPLRDVVRLLTTAGVNPSGMIALSQGYLLTSIFLASTMVNIIEREFLVASAWMGVAALLSAVGAVHSFEIDGDTVRGAFGFLPGGLESWSARYSIMYTAIALLLMLFHLQEGEISVAPVRRAFRAIGRRVRRAVEYIRKRGEEERQPLLATADKL
;
A
#
# COMPACT_ATOMS: atom_id res chain seq x y z
N MET A 1 12.23 19.75 16.78
CA MET A 1 12.29 19.84 15.31
C MET A 1 10.91 20.26 14.80
N SER A 2 10.60 20.19 13.51
CA SER A 2 9.29 20.56 12.96
C SER A 2 8.81 19.49 11.98
N VAL A 3 7.49 19.29 11.90
CA VAL A 3 6.86 18.22 11.12
C VAL A 3 6.01 18.83 10.02
N VAL A 4 6.20 18.36 8.78
CA VAL A 4 5.34 18.72 7.65
C VAL A 4 4.27 17.65 7.48
N SER A 5 3.01 18.09 7.49
CA SER A 5 1.85 17.27 7.18
C SER A 5 1.20 17.74 5.88
N THR A 6 0.82 16.81 4.99
CA THR A 6 0.19 17.10 3.70
C THR A 6 -1.10 16.30 3.53
N TRP A 7 -2.08 16.88 2.83
CA TRP A 7 -3.36 16.24 2.51
C TRP A 7 -4.03 16.85 1.27
N GLY A 8 -5.10 16.22 0.80
CA GLY A 8 -5.83 16.53 -0.42
C GLY A 8 -5.50 15.58 -1.56
N TRP A 9 -5.61 16.06 -2.79
CA TRP A 9 -5.33 15.27 -3.99
C TRP A 9 -3.86 14.85 -4.05
N GLY A 10 -3.58 13.58 -4.34
CA GLY A 10 -2.23 13.01 -4.36
C GLY A 10 -1.72 12.48 -5.71
N GLY A 11 -2.52 12.58 -6.77
CA GLY A 11 -2.28 11.85 -8.02
C GLY A 11 -0.95 12.10 -8.78
N ASN A 12 -0.19 13.16 -8.48
CA ASN A 12 1.18 13.36 -9.01
C ASN A 12 2.28 13.17 -7.96
N GLY A 13 1.98 12.63 -6.78
CA GLY A 13 2.95 12.45 -5.71
C GLY A 13 3.18 13.69 -4.85
N GLN A 14 2.44 14.79 -5.04
CA GLN A 14 2.66 16.05 -4.32
C GLN A 14 2.43 15.98 -2.80
N LEU A 15 1.91 14.88 -2.28
CA LEU A 15 1.80 14.70 -0.84
C LEU A 15 3.09 14.16 -0.21
N GLY A 16 3.99 13.54 -0.99
CA GLY A 16 5.32 13.15 -0.52
C GLY A 16 5.35 11.89 0.35
N HIS A 17 4.31 11.05 0.30
CA HIS A 17 4.17 9.85 1.16
C HIS A 17 4.75 8.56 0.55
N GLY A 18 5.40 8.63 -0.63
CA GLY A 18 5.87 7.44 -1.34
C GLY A 18 4.79 6.75 -2.19
N ASP A 19 3.64 7.40 -2.38
CA ASP A 19 2.51 6.94 -3.18
C ASP A 19 1.79 8.11 -3.88
N ARG A 20 0.77 7.79 -4.67
CA ARG A 20 -0.07 8.76 -5.41
C ARG A 20 -1.49 8.85 -4.85
N ASP A 21 -1.71 8.34 -3.64
CA ASP A 21 -3.05 8.29 -3.05
C ASP A 21 -3.44 9.65 -2.48
N SER A 22 -4.72 9.99 -2.63
CA SER A 22 -5.26 11.22 -2.03
C SER A 22 -5.50 11.00 -0.54
N ARG A 23 -5.26 12.02 0.28
CA ARG A 23 -5.40 11.94 1.74
C ARG A 23 -6.49 12.90 2.19
N ILE A 24 -7.56 12.35 2.76
CA ILE A 24 -8.69 13.16 3.28
C ILE A 24 -8.45 13.71 4.70
N LYS A 25 -7.32 13.35 5.31
CA LYS A 25 -6.85 13.82 6.62
C LYS A 25 -5.37 14.19 6.52
N PRO A 26 -4.88 15.19 7.29
CA PRO A 26 -3.45 15.49 7.38
C PRO A 26 -2.64 14.26 7.78
N GLN A 27 -1.57 14.02 7.05
CA GLN A 27 -0.61 12.96 7.33
C GLN A 27 0.81 13.52 7.31
N ALA A 28 1.61 13.18 8.31
CA ALA A 28 3.00 13.60 8.41
C ALA A 28 3.89 12.91 7.36
N ILE A 29 4.77 13.66 6.70
CA ILE A 29 5.72 13.12 5.72
C ILE A 29 6.90 12.48 6.46
N LYS A 30 6.96 11.15 6.46
CA LYS A 30 8.01 10.38 7.16
C LYS A 30 9.41 10.68 6.60
N ALA A 31 9.54 10.86 5.29
CA ALA A 31 10.82 11.12 4.64
C ALA A 31 11.51 12.41 5.11
N LEU A 32 10.72 13.41 5.55
CA LEU A 32 11.23 14.70 6.06
C LEU A 32 11.38 14.72 7.58
N ALA A 33 10.71 13.83 8.32
CA ALA A 33 10.72 13.81 9.78
C ALA A 33 12.11 13.53 10.38
N ALA A 34 13.04 12.97 9.60
CA ALA A 34 14.41 12.62 10.04
C ALA A 34 15.51 13.55 9.51
N ARG A 35 15.18 14.59 8.72
CA ARG A 35 16.14 15.27 7.83
C ARG A 35 16.23 16.79 8.01
N GLU A 36 16.52 17.26 9.23
CA GLU A 36 16.72 18.69 9.62
C GLU A 36 15.45 19.45 10.02
N ALA A 37 15.63 20.59 10.71
CA ALA A 37 14.52 21.46 11.11
C ALA A 37 13.97 22.22 9.88
N LEU A 38 12.67 22.11 9.65
CA LEU A 38 11.97 22.75 8.54
C LEU A 38 11.45 24.13 8.97
N GLU A 39 11.66 25.12 8.12
CA GLU A 39 11.24 26.50 8.33
C GLU A 39 9.98 26.84 7.54
N ARG A 40 9.89 26.36 6.29
CA ARG A 40 8.78 26.69 5.38
C ARG A 40 8.31 25.50 4.56
N VAL A 41 7.01 25.46 4.27
CA VAL A 41 6.38 24.61 3.25
C VAL A 41 5.58 25.47 2.29
N VAL A 42 5.68 25.19 0.98
CA VAL A 42 4.96 25.92 -0.08
C VAL A 42 4.34 24.94 -1.06
N CYS A 43 3.03 25.02 -1.23
CA CYS A 43 2.26 24.23 -2.19
C CYS A 43 2.14 24.97 -3.52
N GLY A 44 2.65 24.38 -4.60
CA GLY A 44 2.40 24.83 -5.97
C GLY A 44 1.09 24.30 -6.55
N SER A 45 0.95 24.29 -7.88
CA SER A 45 -0.26 23.77 -8.52
C SER A 45 -0.46 22.27 -8.25
N ARG A 46 0.59 21.46 -8.39
CA ARG A 46 0.56 19.98 -8.24
C ARG A 46 1.91 19.42 -7.74
N PHE A 47 2.66 20.23 -7.02
CA PHE A 47 3.95 19.89 -6.43
C PHE A 47 4.11 20.69 -5.14
N THR A 48 5.04 20.30 -4.29
CA THR A 48 5.28 20.94 -3.00
C THR A 48 6.77 21.15 -2.79
N LEU A 49 7.10 22.24 -2.10
CA LEU A 49 8.46 22.60 -1.70
C LEU A 49 8.54 22.66 -0.18
N ALA A 50 9.68 22.28 0.37
CA ALA A 50 10.01 22.55 1.76
C ALA A 50 11.40 23.21 1.87
N LEU A 51 11.54 24.14 2.81
CA LEU A 51 12.77 24.86 3.10
C LEU A 51 13.20 24.54 4.53
N THR A 52 14.45 24.12 4.72
CA THR A 52 15.03 23.92 6.05
C THR A 52 15.55 25.22 6.64
N THR A 53 15.74 25.28 7.96
CA THR A 53 16.36 26.42 8.65
C THR A 53 17.82 26.64 8.25
N ARG A 54 18.43 25.69 7.54
CA ARG A 54 19.79 25.80 6.97
C ARG A 54 19.78 26.35 5.55
N GLY A 55 18.60 26.60 4.98
CA GLY A 55 18.42 27.08 3.63
C GLY A 55 18.44 26.00 2.55
N THR A 56 18.29 24.73 2.92
CA THR A 56 18.18 23.60 1.99
C THR A 56 16.75 23.51 1.44
N VAL A 57 16.61 23.34 0.12
CA VAL A 57 15.31 23.22 -0.55
C VAL A 57 15.04 21.77 -0.93
N PHE A 58 13.86 21.27 -0.57
CA PHE A 58 13.31 19.99 -1.00
C PHE A 58 12.12 20.22 -1.92
N ALA A 59 11.95 19.38 -2.93
CA ALA A 59 10.85 19.44 -3.89
C ALA A 59 10.30 18.05 -4.21
N TRP A 60 8.98 17.94 -4.39
CA TRP A 60 8.34 16.71 -4.86
C TRP A 60 6.98 16.98 -5.52
N GLY A 61 6.47 16.00 -6.27
CA GLY A 61 5.22 16.02 -7.00
C GLY A 61 5.41 16.11 -8.51
N LYS A 62 4.51 16.81 -9.19
CA LYS A 62 4.51 16.96 -10.65
C LYS A 62 5.77 17.69 -11.15
N ASN A 63 6.39 17.21 -12.24
CA ASN A 63 7.63 17.79 -12.79
C ASN A 63 7.66 18.01 -14.32
N ASP A 64 6.52 18.08 -15.02
CA ASP A 64 6.49 18.16 -16.51
C ASP A 64 7.34 19.28 -17.13
N TYR A 65 7.63 20.35 -16.39
CA TYR A 65 8.41 21.51 -16.85
C TYR A 65 9.72 21.68 -16.08
N GLY A 66 10.13 20.67 -15.30
CA GLY A 66 11.33 20.75 -14.47
C GLY A 66 11.17 21.59 -13.20
N GLN A 67 9.94 21.85 -12.75
CA GLN A 67 9.65 22.66 -11.55
C GLN A 67 10.16 22.07 -10.23
N LEU A 68 10.61 20.82 -10.20
CA LEU A 68 11.27 20.24 -9.04
C LEU A 68 12.76 20.64 -8.93
N GLY A 69 13.37 21.15 -10.00
CA GLY A 69 14.77 21.59 -9.96
C GLY A 69 15.80 20.44 -9.99
N SER A 70 15.37 19.23 -10.36
CA SER A 70 16.19 18.00 -10.41
C SER A 70 17.09 17.89 -11.65
N GLY A 71 16.95 18.80 -12.63
CA GLY A 71 17.63 18.69 -13.92
C GLY A 71 16.96 17.74 -14.91
N ASP A 72 15.83 17.12 -14.55
CA ASP A 72 14.98 16.36 -15.44
C ASP A 72 13.50 16.78 -15.31
N THR A 73 12.61 16.09 -16.03
CA THR A 73 11.16 16.34 -16.03
C THR A 73 10.38 15.18 -15.39
N ARG A 74 11.01 14.37 -14.53
CA ARG A 74 10.37 13.21 -13.89
C ARG A 74 9.69 13.64 -12.58
N ALA A 75 8.43 13.22 -12.41
CA ALA A 75 7.69 13.50 -11.18
C ALA A 75 8.25 12.67 -10.01
N GLN A 76 8.34 13.28 -8.82
CA GLN A 76 8.81 12.63 -7.60
C GLN A 76 7.68 12.41 -6.62
N ILE A 77 7.61 11.22 -6.02
CA ILE A 77 6.56 10.86 -5.05
C ILE A 77 7.01 11.00 -3.59
N GLU A 78 8.30 11.30 -3.38
CA GLU A 78 8.91 11.61 -2.10
C GLU A 78 9.74 12.90 -2.19
N PRO A 79 9.91 13.64 -1.09
CA PRO A 79 10.76 14.83 -1.01
C PRO A 79 12.21 14.54 -1.39
N GLU A 80 12.69 15.23 -2.44
CA GLU A 80 14.07 15.17 -2.90
C GLU A 80 14.75 16.53 -2.76
N GLN A 81 16.03 16.55 -2.39
CA GLN A 81 16.80 17.78 -2.27
C GLN A 81 17.10 18.37 -3.66
N VAL A 82 16.97 19.68 -3.82
CA VAL A 82 17.35 20.40 -5.04
C VAL A 82 18.87 20.59 -5.04
N GLU A 83 19.61 19.59 -5.52
CA GLU A 83 21.08 19.55 -5.46
C GLU A 83 21.77 20.78 -6.06
N ALA A 84 21.20 21.38 -7.10
CA ALA A 84 21.75 22.59 -7.72
C ALA A 84 21.79 23.83 -6.80
N LEU A 85 21.06 23.81 -5.68
CA LEU A 85 21.06 24.87 -4.66
C LEU A 85 21.81 24.47 -3.38
N ARG A 86 22.52 23.33 -3.38
CA ARG A 86 23.19 22.79 -2.19
C ARG A 86 24.14 23.79 -1.51
N ASP A 87 24.86 24.58 -2.29
CA ASP A 87 25.84 25.55 -1.80
C ASP A 87 25.27 26.98 -1.70
N VAL A 88 23.95 27.12 -1.79
CA VAL A 88 23.25 28.41 -1.72
C VAL A 88 22.28 28.39 -0.54
N THR A 89 22.48 29.29 0.43
CA THR A 89 21.54 29.45 1.54
C THR A 89 20.28 30.18 1.08
N ILE A 90 19.19 29.44 0.90
CA ILE A 90 17.88 29.99 0.54
C ILE A 90 17.14 30.47 1.79
N VAL A 91 16.51 31.64 1.74
CA VAL A 91 15.75 32.25 2.85
C VAL A 91 14.25 32.36 2.56
N SER A 92 13.85 32.25 1.29
CA SER A 92 12.44 32.31 0.89
C SER A 92 12.22 31.56 -0.40
N VAL A 93 11.07 30.89 -0.50
CA VAL A 93 10.60 30.24 -1.72
C VAL A 93 9.15 30.65 -1.99
N ALA A 94 8.79 30.79 -3.26
CA ALA A 94 7.44 31.08 -3.73
C ALA A 94 7.09 30.22 -4.95
N ALA A 95 5.90 29.62 -4.91
CA ALA A 95 5.34 28.83 -6.00
C ALA A 95 3.81 28.88 -5.97
N LYS A 96 3.17 28.98 -7.13
CA LYS A 96 1.71 28.89 -7.28
C LYS A 96 1.32 28.20 -8.59
N GLY A 97 1.95 28.61 -9.70
CA GLY A 97 1.85 27.94 -11.00
C GLY A 97 2.72 26.68 -11.11
N SER A 98 3.46 26.59 -12.22
CA SER A 98 4.42 25.50 -12.53
C SER A 98 5.86 26.01 -12.63
N HIS A 99 6.20 27.06 -11.88
CA HIS A 99 7.53 27.64 -11.76
C HIS A 99 7.81 27.99 -10.30
N VAL A 100 9.08 28.14 -9.95
CA VAL A 100 9.54 28.43 -8.58
C VAL A 100 10.43 29.65 -8.59
N LEU A 101 10.26 30.51 -7.59
CA LEU A 101 11.21 31.56 -7.21
C LEU A 101 11.86 31.16 -5.89
N ALA A 102 13.18 31.22 -5.81
CA ALA A 102 13.93 31.08 -4.56
C ALA A 102 14.85 32.28 -4.35
N LEU A 103 14.80 32.85 -3.15
CA LEU A 103 15.60 33.99 -2.74
C LEU A 103 16.72 33.50 -1.82
N SER A 104 17.97 33.79 -2.17
CA SER A 104 19.13 33.50 -1.33
C SER A 104 19.38 34.57 -0.27
N ALA A 105 20.14 34.23 0.78
CA ALA A 105 20.47 35.12 1.88
C ALA A 105 21.25 36.38 1.45
N ASP A 106 22.00 36.32 0.34
CA ASP A 106 22.71 37.45 -0.26
C ASP A 106 21.81 38.32 -1.17
N GLY A 107 20.51 38.01 -1.27
CA GLY A 107 19.53 38.80 -2.02
C GLY A 107 19.47 38.47 -3.51
N ARG A 108 20.11 37.38 -3.98
CA ARG A 108 19.99 36.92 -5.37
C ARG A 108 18.70 36.11 -5.58
N LEU A 109 18.09 36.30 -6.74
CA LEU A 109 16.89 35.59 -7.14
C LEU A 109 17.23 34.43 -8.09
N TYR A 110 16.76 33.23 -7.75
CA TYR A 110 16.83 32.04 -8.58
C TYR A 110 15.43 31.63 -9.05
N THR A 111 15.33 31.20 -10.31
CA THR A 111 14.07 30.78 -10.94
C THR A 111 14.27 29.50 -11.76
N TRP A 112 13.25 28.64 -11.77
CA TRP A 112 13.19 27.43 -12.61
C TRP A 112 11.75 26.92 -12.78
N GLY A 113 11.59 25.90 -13.63
CA GLY A 113 10.33 25.31 -14.04
C GLY A 113 9.86 25.83 -15.40
N ARG A 114 8.54 26.01 -15.53
CA ARG A 114 7.90 26.49 -16.76
C ARG A 114 8.27 27.95 -17.05
N GLY A 115 8.74 28.23 -18.27
CA GLY A 115 9.20 29.56 -18.70
C GLY A 115 8.62 30.08 -20.02
N ASP A 116 7.57 29.45 -20.55
CA ASP A 116 6.96 29.77 -21.86
C ASP A 116 6.37 31.18 -21.97
N GLU A 117 5.93 31.79 -20.88
CA GLU A 117 5.47 33.17 -20.81
C GLU A 117 6.59 34.14 -20.39
N GLY A 118 7.83 33.67 -20.29
CA GLY A 118 8.95 34.47 -19.80
C GLY A 118 8.97 34.64 -18.28
N GLN A 119 8.13 33.91 -17.54
CA GLN A 119 7.99 33.98 -16.08
C GLN A 119 9.24 33.58 -15.28
N LEU A 120 10.30 33.10 -15.94
CA LEU A 120 11.59 32.88 -15.29
C LEU A 120 12.50 34.12 -15.31
N GLY A 121 12.23 35.13 -16.15
CA GLY A 121 12.98 36.40 -16.09
C GLY A 121 14.39 36.37 -16.70
N HIS A 122 14.73 35.34 -17.48
CA HIS A 122 16.07 35.19 -18.08
C HIS A 122 16.24 35.89 -19.44
N GLY A 123 15.24 36.63 -19.92
CA GLY A 123 15.25 37.27 -21.24
C GLY A 123 14.87 36.34 -22.39
N ASP A 124 14.46 35.11 -22.09
CA ASP A 124 13.96 34.12 -23.04
C ASP A 124 12.64 33.50 -22.56
N ARG A 125 12.04 32.63 -23.37
CA ARG A 125 10.80 31.89 -23.07
C ARG A 125 11.06 30.39 -22.89
N VAL A 126 12.21 30.04 -22.33
CA VAL A 126 12.65 28.65 -22.17
C VAL A 126 12.31 28.13 -20.78
N SER A 127 11.83 26.89 -20.70
CA SER A 127 11.65 26.21 -19.40
C SER A 127 12.99 25.64 -18.94
N HIS A 128 13.32 25.83 -17.67
CA HIS A 128 14.58 25.37 -17.09
C HIS A 128 14.33 24.36 -15.98
N ALA A 129 14.90 23.16 -16.10
CA ALA A 129 14.78 22.12 -15.07
C ALA A 129 15.78 22.27 -13.91
N LEU A 130 16.68 23.26 -13.98
CA LEU A 130 17.62 23.62 -12.93
C LEU A 130 17.42 25.07 -12.51
N PRO A 131 17.53 25.37 -11.19
CA PRO A 131 17.61 26.74 -10.66
C PRO A 131 18.66 27.58 -11.39
N ARG A 132 18.26 28.75 -11.87
CA ARG A 132 19.14 29.71 -12.54
C ARG A 132 18.97 31.10 -11.95
N VAL A 133 20.08 31.84 -11.80
CA VAL A 133 20.05 33.23 -11.31
C VAL A 133 19.39 34.14 -12.35
N VAL A 134 18.53 35.04 -11.89
CA VAL A 134 17.94 36.11 -12.71
C VAL A 134 18.93 37.26 -12.85
N SER A 135 19.78 37.21 -13.87
CA SER A 135 20.88 38.18 -14.08
C SER A 135 20.42 39.64 -14.15
N ALA A 136 19.21 39.90 -14.66
CA ALA A 136 18.64 41.25 -14.73
C ALA A 136 18.45 41.92 -13.36
N LEU A 137 18.33 41.12 -12.29
CA LEU A 137 18.21 41.61 -10.91
C LEU A 137 19.48 41.34 -10.08
N ALA A 138 20.58 40.90 -10.70
CA ALA A 138 21.80 40.54 -9.96
C ALA A 138 22.46 41.72 -9.22
N HIS A 139 22.23 42.96 -9.69
CA HIS A 139 22.71 44.19 -9.04
C HIS A 139 21.73 44.76 -8.01
N GLN A 140 20.54 44.17 -7.89
CA GLN A 140 19.51 44.60 -6.97
C GLN A 140 19.44 43.62 -5.79
N ARG A 141 19.24 44.14 -4.57
CA ARG A 141 19.04 43.28 -3.40
C ARG A 141 17.55 42.98 -3.25
N VAL A 142 17.14 41.78 -3.69
CA VAL A 142 15.74 41.33 -3.59
C VAL A 142 15.40 41.01 -2.13
N TRP A 143 14.22 41.43 -1.69
CA TRP A 143 13.70 41.28 -0.33
C TRP A 143 12.44 40.42 -0.26
N LEU A 144 11.49 40.60 -1.19
CA LEU A 144 10.25 39.81 -1.25
C LEU A 144 10.08 39.18 -2.63
N ILE A 145 9.44 38.01 -2.65
CA ILE A 145 9.11 37.28 -3.87
C ILE A 145 7.67 36.78 -3.81
N ALA A 146 6.99 36.79 -4.95
CA ALA A 146 5.68 36.15 -5.12
C ALA A 146 5.54 35.56 -6.53
N ALA A 147 4.83 34.44 -6.62
CA ALA A 147 4.60 33.72 -7.87
C ALA A 147 3.10 33.68 -8.18
N GLY A 148 2.72 34.10 -9.38
CA GLY A 148 1.39 33.85 -9.94
C GLY A 148 1.30 32.52 -10.67
N ARG A 149 0.29 32.36 -11.53
CA ARG A 149 0.18 31.16 -12.39
C ARG A 149 1.25 31.17 -13.49
N SER A 150 1.43 32.34 -14.12
CA SER A 150 2.32 32.55 -15.27
C SER A 150 3.05 33.90 -15.21
N HIS A 151 3.08 34.55 -14.05
CA HIS A 151 3.82 35.80 -13.82
C HIS A 151 4.54 35.75 -12.48
N SER A 152 5.50 36.63 -12.30
CA SER A 152 6.39 36.66 -11.14
C SER A 152 6.60 38.08 -10.68
N VAL A 153 6.80 38.23 -9.37
CA VAL A 153 7.00 39.53 -8.73
C VAL A 153 8.16 39.44 -7.76
N ALA A 154 9.07 40.40 -7.84
CA ALA A 154 10.13 40.62 -6.86
C ALA A 154 10.04 42.05 -6.34
N VAL A 155 10.29 42.22 -5.05
CA VAL A 155 10.42 43.54 -4.41
C VAL A 155 11.81 43.65 -3.85
N THR A 156 12.51 44.73 -4.18
CA THR A 156 13.86 45.02 -3.70
C THR A 156 13.82 45.69 -2.31
N GLU A 157 14.95 45.71 -1.61
CA GLU A 157 15.03 46.25 -0.23
C GLU A 157 14.68 47.74 -0.12
N ASP A 158 14.92 48.51 -1.19
CA ASP A 158 14.49 49.91 -1.36
C ASP A 158 12.98 50.07 -1.62
N GLY A 159 12.26 48.96 -1.82
CA GLY A 159 10.82 48.92 -2.03
C GLY A 159 10.37 48.96 -3.49
N ALA A 160 11.29 48.96 -4.46
CA ALA A 160 10.92 48.90 -5.87
C ALA A 160 10.33 47.54 -6.25
N VAL A 161 9.25 47.56 -7.04
CA VAL A 161 8.51 46.37 -7.47
C VAL A 161 8.86 46.05 -8.91
N TYR A 162 9.33 44.83 -9.15
CA TYR A 162 9.62 44.29 -10.47
C TYR A 162 8.65 43.16 -10.81
N THR A 163 8.10 43.19 -12.02
CA THR A 163 7.16 42.16 -12.51
C THR A 163 7.56 41.68 -13.90
N TRP A 164 7.37 40.38 -14.16
CA TRP A 164 7.61 39.75 -15.46
C TRP A 164 6.76 38.48 -15.65
N GLY A 165 6.80 37.91 -16.84
CA GLY A 165 5.94 36.81 -17.28
C GLY A 165 4.75 37.30 -18.11
N SER A 166 3.64 36.55 -18.04
CA SER A 166 2.41 36.87 -18.76
C SER A 166 1.79 38.19 -18.30
N ASN A 167 1.42 39.05 -19.26
CA ASN A 167 0.62 40.25 -19.02
C ASN A 167 -0.85 40.07 -19.43
N GLU A 168 -1.32 38.83 -19.56
CA GLU A 168 -2.74 38.56 -19.71
C GLU A 168 -3.53 39.26 -18.59
N ASP A 169 -4.55 40.04 -18.97
CA ASP A 169 -5.39 40.80 -18.04
C ASP A 169 -4.67 41.89 -17.22
N GLY A 170 -3.44 42.28 -17.60
CA GLY A 170 -2.70 43.37 -16.94
C GLY A 170 -1.95 42.96 -15.67
N ALA A 171 -1.66 41.66 -15.47
CA ALA A 171 -1.05 41.13 -14.25
C ALA A 171 0.32 41.74 -13.88
N LEU A 172 1.03 42.34 -14.84
CA LEU A 172 2.32 42.98 -14.60
C LEU A 172 2.21 44.38 -13.97
N GLY A 173 1.04 45.02 -14.01
CA GLY A 173 0.84 46.32 -13.35
C GLY A 173 1.50 47.49 -14.07
N ARG A 174 1.78 47.34 -15.37
CA ARG A 174 2.23 48.40 -16.25
C ARG A 174 1.48 48.30 -17.58
N PRO A 175 1.16 49.44 -18.22
CA PRO A 175 0.65 49.42 -19.60
C PRO A 175 1.77 48.88 -20.50
N THR A 176 1.59 47.68 -21.05
CA THR A 176 2.41 47.20 -22.16
C THR A 176 1.80 47.71 -23.46
N GLY A 177 2.60 47.94 -24.49
CA GLY A 177 2.06 48.25 -25.82
C GLY A 177 1.07 47.16 -26.27
N SER A 178 0.14 47.48 -27.17
CA SER A 178 -0.91 46.56 -27.63
C SER A 178 -0.42 45.19 -28.11
N ASP A 179 0.86 45.10 -28.46
CA ASP A 179 1.50 43.91 -29.05
C ASP A 179 2.32 43.08 -28.02
N GLU A 180 2.56 43.59 -26.81
CA GLU A 180 3.34 42.89 -25.76
C GLU A 180 2.43 42.16 -24.77
N THR A 181 2.18 40.87 -25.04
CA THR A 181 1.35 39.98 -24.20
C THR A 181 2.10 39.33 -23.03
N SER A 182 3.43 39.38 -23.03
CA SER A 182 4.29 38.88 -21.94
C SER A 182 5.69 39.50 -21.96
N SER A 183 6.33 39.58 -20.79
CA SER A 183 7.67 40.15 -20.57
C SER A 183 8.63 39.07 -20.06
N ALA A 184 9.71 38.79 -20.81
CA ALA A 184 10.71 37.79 -20.42
C ALA A 184 11.81 38.32 -19.48
N THR A 185 11.82 39.63 -19.22
CA THR A 185 12.76 40.28 -18.31
C THR A 185 12.01 40.97 -17.17
N PRO A 186 12.57 40.96 -15.94
CA PRO A 186 12.09 41.80 -14.84
C PRO A 186 12.10 43.27 -15.23
N THR A 187 10.98 43.94 -15.08
CA THR A 187 10.86 45.38 -15.31
C THR A 187 10.14 46.02 -14.14
N GLN A 188 10.58 47.23 -13.78
CA GLN A 188 10.03 47.98 -12.66
C GLN A 188 8.59 48.45 -12.97
N VAL A 189 7.77 48.53 -11.93
CA VAL A 189 6.41 49.09 -11.97
C VAL A 189 6.46 50.55 -11.53
N ASP A 190 6.54 51.47 -12.49
CA ASP A 190 6.79 52.89 -12.23
C ASP A 190 5.68 53.58 -11.43
N THR A 191 4.44 53.11 -11.52
CA THR A 191 3.31 53.68 -10.77
C THR A 191 3.41 53.45 -9.25
N LEU A 192 4.27 52.53 -8.80
CA LEU A 192 4.58 52.31 -7.39
C LEU A 192 5.92 52.92 -6.98
N TYR A 193 6.53 53.75 -7.83
CA TYR A 193 7.79 54.42 -7.50
C TYR A 193 7.63 55.27 -6.23
N GLY A 194 8.60 55.15 -5.30
CA GLY A 194 8.58 55.82 -4.00
C GLY A 194 7.61 55.23 -2.97
N VAL A 195 6.84 54.19 -3.32
CA VAL A 195 5.92 53.51 -2.40
C VAL A 195 6.59 52.25 -1.84
N LYS A 196 6.97 52.27 -0.55
CA LYS A 196 7.65 51.14 0.09
C LYS A 196 6.70 49.96 0.32
N VAL A 197 6.83 48.89 -0.48
CA VAL A 197 6.06 47.66 -0.33
C VAL A 197 6.64 46.78 0.79
N THR A 198 5.77 46.24 1.64
CA THR A 198 6.12 45.41 2.81
C THR A 198 5.61 43.97 2.71
N GLN A 199 4.57 43.73 1.92
CA GLN A 199 4.09 42.38 1.59
C GLN A 199 3.58 42.37 0.15
N VAL A 200 3.81 41.27 -0.57
CA VAL A 200 3.29 41.03 -1.91
C VAL A 200 2.71 39.62 -1.97
N GLU A 201 1.52 39.50 -2.57
CA GLU A 201 0.83 38.23 -2.78
C GLU A 201 0.29 38.19 -4.20
N CYS A 202 0.45 37.05 -4.87
CA CYS A 202 -0.08 36.84 -6.22
C CYS A 202 -1.20 35.82 -6.19
N GLY A 203 -2.26 36.05 -6.95
CA GLY A 203 -3.24 35.02 -7.30
C GLY A 203 -2.89 34.32 -8.60
N SER A 204 -3.90 33.87 -9.36
CA SER A 204 -3.65 33.24 -10.66
C SER A 204 -3.14 34.24 -11.69
N ARG A 205 -3.77 35.42 -11.78
CA ARG A 205 -3.47 36.47 -12.77
C ARG A 205 -3.67 37.88 -12.17
N HIS A 206 -3.61 38.00 -10.86
CA HIS A 206 -3.74 39.27 -10.15
C HIS A 206 -2.69 39.37 -9.07
N THR A 207 -2.33 40.59 -8.70
CA THR A 207 -1.32 40.89 -7.70
C THR A 207 -1.90 41.85 -6.68
N VAL A 208 -1.61 41.62 -5.40
CA VAL A 208 -2.00 42.48 -4.29
C VAL A 208 -0.76 42.80 -3.48
N VAL A 209 -0.56 44.08 -3.16
CA VAL A 209 0.57 44.54 -2.34
C VAL A 209 0.07 45.35 -1.14
N LEU A 210 0.80 45.21 -0.04
CA LEU A 210 0.63 45.98 1.18
C LEU A 210 1.85 46.88 1.38
N THR A 211 1.60 48.17 1.51
CA THR A 211 2.63 49.20 1.65
C THR A 211 2.94 49.49 3.11
N SER A 212 4.07 50.12 3.40
CA SER A 212 4.50 50.45 4.77
C SER A 212 3.51 51.39 5.49
N ASP A 213 2.82 52.23 4.72
CA ASP A 213 1.74 53.11 5.20
C ASP A 213 0.36 52.42 5.28
N LYS A 214 0.33 51.08 5.18
CA LYS A 214 -0.85 50.23 5.40
C LYS A 214 -1.96 50.40 4.35
N ARG A 215 -1.60 50.87 3.16
CA ARG A 215 -2.49 50.88 1.97
C ARG A 215 -2.38 49.56 1.21
N VAL A 216 -3.46 49.21 0.52
CA VAL A 216 -3.54 48.00 -0.31
C VAL A 216 -3.73 48.42 -1.76
N PHE A 217 -2.84 47.95 -2.63
CA PHE A 217 -2.99 48.13 -4.08
C PHE A 217 -3.24 46.76 -4.72
N SER A 218 -4.04 46.75 -5.77
CA SER A 218 -4.35 45.55 -6.55
C SER A 218 -4.43 45.86 -8.03
N TRP A 219 -4.03 44.89 -8.85
CA TRP A 219 -4.12 44.96 -10.31
C TRP A 219 -4.10 43.56 -10.93
N GLY A 220 -4.30 43.50 -12.24
CA GLY A 220 -4.43 42.31 -13.06
C GLY A 220 -5.89 41.93 -13.30
N TRP A 221 -6.14 40.63 -13.35
CA TRP A 221 -7.44 40.07 -13.66
C TRP A 221 -8.50 40.42 -12.60
N GLY A 222 -9.60 41.05 -13.01
CA GLY A 222 -10.65 41.56 -12.12
C GLY A 222 -12.05 40.96 -12.30
N ILE A 223 -12.26 40.02 -13.21
CA ILE A 223 -13.60 39.54 -13.63
C ILE A 223 -14.45 38.97 -12.48
N TYR A 224 -13.84 38.36 -11.47
CA TYR A 224 -14.56 37.83 -10.29
C TYR A 224 -14.52 38.79 -9.10
N GLY A 225 -14.09 40.03 -9.28
CA GLY A 225 -13.99 41.02 -8.23
C GLY A 225 -12.77 40.89 -7.34
N GLN A 226 -11.79 40.03 -7.67
CA GLN A 226 -10.61 39.74 -6.85
C GLN A 226 -9.64 40.92 -6.66
N LEU A 227 -9.88 42.04 -7.33
CA LEU A 227 -9.19 43.31 -7.07
C LEU A 227 -9.85 44.11 -5.93
N GLY A 228 -11.14 43.89 -5.65
CA GLY A 228 -11.84 44.57 -4.55
C GLY A 228 -12.16 46.05 -4.84
N LEU A 229 -12.10 46.46 -6.11
CA LEU A 229 -12.31 47.84 -6.54
C LEU A 229 -13.80 48.22 -6.69
N GLY A 230 -14.69 47.25 -6.55
CA GLY A 230 -16.14 47.45 -6.65
C GLY A 230 -16.74 47.26 -8.03
N ASP A 231 -15.96 46.75 -8.97
CA ASP A 231 -16.37 46.36 -10.31
C ASP A 231 -15.69 45.03 -10.71
N ALA A 232 -16.05 44.52 -11.89
CA ALA A 232 -15.49 43.29 -12.47
C ALA A 232 -14.44 43.59 -13.58
N THR A 233 -13.81 44.77 -13.55
CA THR A 233 -12.86 45.21 -14.59
C THR A 233 -11.44 44.81 -14.21
N SER A 234 -10.70 44.28 -15.17
CA SER A 234 -9.25 44.08 -15.02
C SER A 234 -8.54 45.44 -15.03
N ARG A 235 -7.46 45.57 -14.26
CA ARG A 235 -6.64 46.80 -14.21
C ARG A 235 -5.22 46.46 -14.57
N ASP A 236 -4.66 47.18 -15.52
CA ASP A 236 -3.27 47.07 -15.96
C ASP A 236 -2.30 47.92 -15.13
N ILE A 237 -2.82 48.77 -14.24
CA ILE A 237 -2.04 49.57 -13.30
C ILE A 237 -2.44 49.30 -11.84
N PRO A 238 -1.46 49.30 -10.90
CA PRO A 238 -1.70 49.26 -9.47
C PRO A 238 -2.73 50.29 -9.03
N THR A 239 -3.89 49.81 -8.59
CA THR A 239 -5.00 50.66 -8.14
C THR A 239 -5.23 50.47 -6.65
N GLU A 240 -5.34 51.57 -5.90
CA GLU A 240 -5.61 51.55 -4.46
C GLU A 240 -7.02 50.97 -4.19
N VAL A 241 -7.11 50.01 -3.27
CA VAL A 241 -8.39 49.46 -2.80
C VAL A 241 -8.98 50.43 -1.77
N VAL A 242 -9.71 51.43 -2.26
CA VAL A 242 -10.23 52.57 -1.46
C VAL A 242 -11.07 52.12 -0.26
N ALA A 243 -11.67 50.93 -0.30
CA ALA A 243 -12.41 50.34 0.81
C ALA A 243 -11.60 50.18 2.11
N PHE A 244 -10.26 50.17 2.03
CA PHE A 244 -9.34 50.07 3.16
C PHE A 244 -8.68 51.38 3.57
N ARG A 245 -8.98 52.50 2.89
CA ARG A 245 -8.38 53.80 3.21
C ARG A 245 -8.68 54.16 4.68
N GLY A 246 -7.62 54.44 5.44
CA GLY A 246 -7.70 54.75 6.87
C GLY A 246 -7.91 53.55 7.82
N LYS A 247 -8.01 52.31 7.31
CA LYS A 247 -8.31 51.11 8.13
C LYS A 247 -7.10 50.29 8.58
N LYS A 248 -5.87 50.75 8.29
CA LYS A 248 -4.57 50.17 8.72
C LYS A 248 -4.48 48.64 8.56
N VAL A 249 -4.46 48.14 7.31
CA VAL A 249 -4.35 46.70 7.02
C VAL A 249 -3.03 46.12 7.54
N GLN A 250 -3.08 44.98 8.25
CA GLN A 250 -1.92 44.32 8.84
C GLN A 250 -1.29 43.26 7.93
N LYS A 251 -2.13 42.47 7.24
CA LYS A 251 -1.69 41.34 6.41
C LYS A 251 -2.63 41.14 5.23
N ILE A 252 -2.08 40.68 4.11
CA ILE A 252 -2.82 40.24 2.92
C ILE A 252 -2.61 38.74 2.66
N CYS A 253 -3.55 38.10 1.98
CA CYS A 253 -3.41 36.71 1.51
C CYS A 253 -4.20 36.53 0.21
N CYS A 254 -3.67 35.78 -0.75
CA CYS A 254 -4.36 35.50 -2.01
C CYS A 254 -4.52 34.00 -2.25
N GLY A 255 -5.72 33.58 -2.64
CA GLY A 255 -5.96 32.29 -3.28
C GLY A 255 -5.69 32.36 -4.78
N PHE A 256 -6.26 31.46 -5.59
CA PHE A 256 -6.13 31.55 -7.06
C PHE A 256 -7.01 32.65 -7.67
N ARG A 257 -8.21 32.89 -7.11
CA ARG A 257 -9.22 33.83 -7.67
C ARG A 257 -9.92 34.69 -6.61
N HIS A 258 -9.33 34.79 -5.44
CA HIS A 258 -9.89 35.52 -4.31
C HIS A 258 -8.78 36.02 -3.40
N SER A 259 -9.09 37.01 -2.59
CA SER A 259 -8.12 37.72 -1.76
C SER A 259 -8.70 38.06 -0.39
N PHE A 260 -7.79 38.18 0.58
CA PHE A 260 -8.11 38.51 1.96
C PHE A 260 -7.22 39.65 2.47
N ALA A 261 -7.76 40.41 3.42
CA ALA A 261 -7.04 41.40 4.20
C ALA A 261 -7.40 41.26 5.68
N VAL A 262 -6.42 41.42 6.56
CA VAL A 262 -6.56 41.32 8.01
C VAL A 262 -6.40 42.70 8.61
N LEU A 263 -7.37 43.14 9.41
CA LEU A 263 -7.40 44.47 10.04
C LEU A 263 -7.42 44.33 11.57
N PRO A 264 -6.74 45.22 12.31
CA PRO A 264 -6.85 45.25 13.77
C PRO A 264 -8.25 45.68 14.21
N ARG A 265 -8.71 45.14 15.34
CA ARG A 265 -9.97 45.59 15.95
C ARG A 265 -9.85 47.01 16.50
N ARG A 266 -10.89 47.84 16.29
CA ARG A 266 -11.16 49.02 17.13
C ARG A 266 -11.92 48.55 18.37
N LEU A 267 -11.26 48.52 19.53
CA LEU A 267 -11.95 48.36 20.82
C LEU A 267 -12.81 49.62 21.06
N MET A 268 -14.14 49.48 20.95
CA MET A 268 -15.05 50.46 21.54
C MET A 268 -15.10 50.15 23.03
N ARG A 269 -14.44 50.95 23.88
CA ARG A 269 -14.69 50.87 25.32
C ARG A 269 -16.13 51.31 25.57
N SER A 270 -16.91 50.45 26.21
CA SER A 270 -18.17 50.85 26.83
C SER A 270 -17.86 51.86 27.94
N ALA A 271 -18.32 53.11 27.80
CA ALA A 271 -18.80 53.88 28.95
C ALA A 271 -19.64 55.09 28.48
N THR A 272 -20.73 55.27 29.21
CA THR A 272 -21.62 56.43 29.27
C THR A 272 -20.91 57.80 29.14
N SER A 273 -21.37 58.59 28.16
CA SER A 273 -21.17 60.05 27.92
C SER A 273 -19.75 60.52 27.55
N SER A 274 -19.48 61.43 26.60
CA SER A 274 -20.32 62.26 25.71
C SER A 274 -19.47 62.80 24.55
N SER A 275 -19.47 62.13 23.40
CA SER A 275 -19.55 62.70 22.02
C SER A 275 -19.01 61.67 21.01
N ILE A 276 -19.76 61.44 19.93
CA ILE A 276 -19.36 60.55 18.82
C ILE A 276 -18.06 61.06 18.15
N ALA A 277 -17.79 62.36 18.25
CA ALA A 277 -16.60 63.00 17.69
C ALA A 277 -15.30 62.65 18.44
N GLU A 278 -15.32 62.57 19.77
CA GLU A 278 -14.19 62.08 20.58
C GLU A 278 -14.04 60.55 20.50
N MET A 279 -15.14 59.81 20.28
CA MET A 279 -15.11 58.36 20.08
C MET A 279 -14.43 57.93 18.78
N LEU A 280 -14.53 58.74 17.72
CA LEU A 280 -13.92 58.46 16.41
C LEU A 280 -12.44 58.88 16.32
N SER A 281 -11.94 59.70 17.26
CA SER A 281 -10.57 60.22 17.27
C SER A 281 -9.58 59.35 18.05
N GLN A 282 -10.03 58.33 18.80
CA GLN A 282 -9.14 57.45 19.57
C GLN A 282 -8.47 56.38 18.68
N SER A 283 -7.16 56.26 18.80
CA SER A 283 -6.36 55.26 18.09
C SER A 283 -6.67 53.85 18.60
N PRO A 284 -6.73 52.83 17.71
CA PRO A 284 -6.88 51.43 18.13
C PRO A 284 -5.75 51.06 19.09
N ASP A 285 -6.08 50.33 20.16
CA ASP A 285 -5.08 49.78 21.08
C ASP A 285 -4.16 48.83 20.30
N PRO A 286 -2.88 49.18 20.11
CA PRO A 286 -1.95 48.36 19.34
C PRO A 286 -1.61 47.03 20.02
N SER A 287 -2.00 46.85 21.29
CA SER A 287 -1.70 45.65 22.07
C SER A 287 -2.75 44.53 21.99
N SER A 288 -3.92 44.80 21.39
CA SER A 288 -4.97 43.77 21.25
C SER A 288 -4.63 42.77 20.13
N PRO A 289 -4.65 41.45 20.40
CA PRO A 289 -4.39 40.43 19.37
C PRO A 289 -5.59 40.19 18.43
N LEU A 290 -6.74 40.85 18.67
CA LEU A 290 -7.98 40.58 17.95
C LEU A 290 -8.02 41.31 16.61
N VAL A 291 -8.40 40.57 15.58
CA VAL A 291 -8.46 41.06 14.20
C VAL A 291 -9.80 40.72 13.53
N ASP A 292 -10.06 41.44 12.44
CA ASP A 292 -11.16 41.21 11.53
C ASP A 292 -10.64 40.79 10.16
N VAL A 293 -11.15 39.66 9.64
CA VAL A 293 -10.80 39.17 8.30
C VAL A 293 -11.81 39.66 7.27
N TRP A 294 -11.30 40.27 6.20
CA TRP A 294 -12.07 40.73 5.06
C TRP A 294 -11.72 39.89 3.83
N GLY A 295 -12.72 39.48 3.05
CA GLY A 295 -12.56 38.67 1.84
C GLY A 295 -13.28 39.27 0.64
N TRP A 296 -12.73 39.06 -0.56
CA TRP A 296 -13.33 39.44 -1.84
C TRP A 296 -12.85 38.56 -2.99
N GLY A 297 -13.58 38.57 -4.11
CA GLY A 297 -13.31 37.76 -5.29
C GLY A 297 -14.33 36.64 -5.52
N TRP A 298 -13.88 35.57 -6.17
CA TRP A 298 -14.74 34.43 -6.52
C TRP A 298 -15.15 33.63 -5.27
N ASN A 299 -16.43 33.29 -5.14
CA ASN A 299 -16.98 32.56 -3.98
C ASN A 299 -17.93 31.40 -4.34
N GLU A 300 -17.89 30.88 -5.58
CA GLU A 300 -18.85 29.86 -6.03
C GLU A 300 -18.80 28.54 -5.23
N HIS A 301 -17.67 28.19 -4.62
CA HIS A 301 -17.54 27.02 -3.75
C HIS A 301 -17.41 27.36 -2.27
N GLY A 302 -17.75 28.61 -1.89
CA GLY A 302 -17.70 29.05 -0.50
C GLY A 302 -16.32 29.39 0.01
N GLN A 303 -15.28 29.48 -0.82
CA GLN A 303 -13.90 29.74 -0.40
C GLN A 303 -13.68 31.05 0.39
N LEU A 304 -14.58 32.04 0.32
CA LEU A 304 -14.55 33.24 1.17
C LEU A 304 -15.22 33.05 2.54
N GLY A 305 -15.94 31.95 2.75
CA GLY A 305 -16.73 31.68 3.94
C GLY A 305 -18.12 32.32 3.90
N GLU A 306 -18.72 32.53 5.08
CA GLU A 306 -20.00 33.21 5.28
C GLU A 306 -19.90 34.69 4.88
N THR A 307 -20.06 34.94 3.59
CA THR A 307 -20.23 36.26 2.97
C THR A 307 -21.63 36.32 2.35
N THR A 308 -22.04 37.48 1.82
CA THR A 308 -23.32 37.57 1.09
C THR A 308 -23.39 36.49 0.00
N PRO A 309 -24.54 35.82 -0.20
CA PRO A 309 -24.68 34.63 -1.05
C PRO A 309 -24.60 34.98 -2.54
N THR A 310 -23.44 35.46 -2.95
CA THR A 310 -23.13 35.93 -4.29
C THR A 310 -21.93 35.14 -4.79
N LYS A 311 -21.96 34.72 -6.06
CA LYS A 311 -20.86 33.95 -6.67
C LYS A 311 -19.56 34.75 -6.76
N SER A 312 -19.65 36.08 -6.67
CA SER A 312 -18.54 37.01 -6.77
C SER A 312 -18.77 38.20 -5.83
N VAL A 313 -17.75 38.51 -5.04
CA VAL A 313 -17.74 39.61 -4.07
C VAL A 313 -16.81 40.70 -4.61
N LEU A 314 -17.38 41.76 -5.19
CA LEU A 314 -16.62 42.80 -5.92
C LEU A 314 -15.92 43.83 -5.02
N LYS A 315 -16.36 43.96 -3.76
CA LYS A 315 -15.78 44.84 -2.75
C LYS A 315 -15.38 44.01 -1.53
N PRO A 316 -14.29 44.34 -0.82
CA PRO A 316 -13.97 43.71 0.45
C PRO A 316 -15.17 43.68 1.38
N GLN A 317 -15.53 42.47 1.84
CA GLN A 317 -16.57 42.25 2.84
C GLN A 317 -15.97 41.59 4.07
N LYS A 318 -16.49 41.96 5.24
CA LYS A 318 -16.12 41.34 6.50
C LYS A 318 -16.68 39.93 6.56
N ILE A 319 -15.85 38.94 6.90
CA ILE A 319 -16.28 37.56 7.10
C ILE A 319 -16.75 37.42 8.54
N LEU A 320 -18.06 37.23 8.74
CA LEU A 320 -18.66 37.28 10.07
C LEU A 320 -18.08 36.23 11.03
N ALA A 321 -17.91 35.00 10.53
CA ALA A 321 -17.30 33.89 11.28
C ALA A 321 -15.83 34.13 11.70
N LEU A 322 -15.13 35.08 11.06
CA LEU A 322 -13.75 35.45 11.34
C LEU A 322 -13.64 36.93 11.77
N SER A 323 -14.66 37.40 12.46
CA SER A 323 -14.67 38.71 13.09
C SER A 323 -14.33 38.59 14.57
N ASN A 324 -13.54 39.53 15.08
CA ASN A 324 -13.12 39.52 16.48
C ASN A 324 -12.40 38.23 16.91
N VAL A 325 -11.47 37.74 16.08
CA VAL A 325 -10.72 36.51 16.33
C VAL A 325 -9.24 36.79 16.53
N ASP A 326 -8.56 35.96 17.30
CA ASP A 326 -7.10 35.95 17.41
C ASP A 326 -6.52 35.11 16.26
N LEU A 327 -6.32 35.73 15.09
CA LEU A 327 -5.89 35.03 13.88
C LEU A 327 -4.37 34.78 13.91
N HIS A 328 -3.98 33.52 14.02
CA HIS A 328 -2.58 33.11 14.00
C HIS A 328 -2.06 32.85 12.57
N LEU A 329 -2.80 32.09 11.76
CA LEU A 329 -2.42 31.75 10.37
C LEU A 329 -3.61 31.81 9.42
N LEU A 330 -3.34 32.13 8.15
CA LEU A 330 -4.32 32.14 7.06
C LEU A 330 -3.61 31.73 5.75
N ALA A 331 -4.18 30.75 5.05
CA ALA A 331 -3.71 30.29 3.75
C ALA A 331 -4.90 30.02 2.83
N ALA A 332 -4.76 30.37 1.55
CA ALA A 332 -5.81 30.30 0.56
C ALA A 332 -5.31 29.55 -0.69
N GLY A 333 -6.07 28.55 -1.13
CA GLY A 333 -5.72 27.66 -2.23
C GLY A 333 -6.46 27.97 -3.53
N GLY A 334 -6.65 26.93 -4.33
CA GLY A 334 -7.43 26.99 -5.57
C GLY A 334 -8.89 27.36 -5.33
N ARG A 335 -9.56 26.59 -4.46
CA ARG A 335 -11.00 26.68 -4.16
C ARG A 335 -11.32 26.46 -2.69
N HIS A 336 -10.33 26.55 -1.82
CA HIS A 336 -10.44 26.30 -0.38
C HIS A 336 -9.54 27.25 0.41
N THR A 337 -9.86 27.43 1.68
CA THR A 337 -9.15 28.32 2.60
C THR A 337 -9.02 27.64 3.96
N ILE A 338 -7.87 27.84 4.61
CA ILE A 338 -7.55 27.27 5.91
C ILE A 338 -6.98 28.36 6.81
N CYS A 339 -7.46 28.45 8.04
CA CYS A 339 -6.92 29.36 9.04
C CYS A 339 -6.70 28.68 10.39
N GLN A 340 -5.89 29.29 11.24
CA GLN A 340 -5.73 28.90 12.64
C GLN A 340 -6.02 30.10 13.54
N LEU A 341 -6.87 29.88 14.54
CA LEU A 341 -7.27 30.86 15.55
C LEU A 341 -6.69 30.48 16.93
N GLY A 342 -6.33 31.48 17.72
CA GLY A 342 -6.08 31.34 19.16
C GLY A 342 -7.39 31.38 19.95
N VAL A 343 -7.49 30.54 20.98
CA VAL A 343 -8.65 30.49 21.88
C VAL A 343 -8.35 31.35 23.11
N ASN A 344 -9.11 32.45 23.28
CA ASN A 344 -9.02 33.37 24.41
C ASN A 344 -10.31 33.32 25.26
N ASP A 345 -10.18 33.43 26.58
CA ASP A 345 -11.28 33.26 27.55
C ASP A 345 -12.42 34.29 27.41
N GLU A 346 -12.19 35.41 26.73
CA GLU A 346 -13.14 36.53 26.61
C GLU A 346 -14.17 36.39 25.47
N VAL A 347 -14.00 35.44 24.54
CA VAL A 347 -14.91 35.30 23.38
C VAL A 347 -15.45 33.87 23.32
N PRO A 348 -16.74 33.62 23.56
CA PRO A 348 -17.35 32.38 23.15
C PRO A 348 -17.36 32.37 21.62
N ILE A 349 -16.46 31.58 21.01
CA ILE A 349 -16.62 31.19 19.61
C ILE A 349 -17.96 30.46 19.57
N LEU A 350 -18.98 31.11 19.01
CA LEU A 350 -20.29 30.52 18.77
C LEU A 350 -20.06 29.12 18.21
N GLU A 351 -20.68 28.13 18.85
CA GLU A 351 -20.77 26.76 18.34
C GLU A 351 -21.35 26.79 16.92
N LEU A 352 -20.49 26.96 15.92
CA LEU A 352 -20.82 26.85 14.50
C LEU A 352 -21.11 25.39 14.09
N THR A 353 -21.13 24.48 15.07
CA THR A 353 -21.54 23.09 14.95
C THR A 353 -22.73 22.83 15.86
N ARG A 354 -23.95 23.21 15.44
CA ARG A 354 -25.16 22.72 16.13
C ARG A 354 -25.23 21.20 15.99
N GLY A 355 -25.29 20.52 17.14
CA GLY A 355 -25.70 19.13 17.22
C GLY A 355 -25.19 18.28 18.38
N ARG A 356 -24.65 18.80 19.50
CA ARG A 356 -24.45 17.99 20.72
C ARG A 356 -24.69 18.78 22.02
N SER A 357 -25.34 18.08 22.94
CA SER A 357 -25.80 18.45 24.28
C SER A 357 -24.73 19.08 25.19
N GLU A 358 -25.17 20.05 26.00
CA GLU A 358 -24.49 20.90 27.00
C GLU A 358 -23.75 20.20 28.17
N THR A 359 -23.28 18.96 28.06
CA THR A 359 -22.92 18.16 29.26
C THR A 359 -21.44 17.75 29.42
N ASP A 360 -20.46 18.47 28.89
CA ASP A 360 -19.04 18.20 29.24
C ASP A 360 -18.22 19.49 29.45
N PRO A 361 -18.03 19.95 30.71
CA PRO A 361 -17.24 21.13 31.02
C PRO A 361 -15.76 20.75 31.03
N ARG A 362 -15.16 20.51 29.85
CA ARG A 362 -13.70 20.40 29.74
C ARG A 362 -13.09 21.78 29.70
N VAL A 363 -12.49 22.15 30.83
CA VAL A 363 -11.52 23.23 31.07
C VAL A 363 -10.95 23.82 29.77
N ARG A 364 -11.39 25.03 29.39
CA ARG A 364 -10.76 25.81 28.33
C ARG A 364 -9.42 26.32 28.87
N HIS A 365 -8.32 25.83 28.30
CA HIS A 365 -6.98 26.28 28.67
C HIS A 365 -6.57 27.46 27.81
N ARG A 366 -6.19 28.57 28.46
CA ARG A 366 -5.53 29.74 27.87
C ARG A 366 -4.35 29.28 27.00
N GLY A 367 -4.33 29.63 25.71
CA GLY A 367 -3.29 29.20 24.76
C GLY A 367 -3.61 27.98 23.89
N SER A 368 -4.88 27.54 23.83
CA SER A 368 -5.36 26.54 22.86
C SER A 368 -5.51 27.13 21.45
N PHE A 369 -5.34 26.31 20.42
CA PHE A 369 -5.44 26.71 19.01
C PHE A 369 -6.50 25.87 18.28
N GLN A 370 -7.29 26.52 17.42
CA GLN A 370 -8.29 25.87 16.58
C GLN A 370 -7.98 26.11 15.10
N THR A 371 -7.79 25.03 14.35
CA THR A 371 -7.61 25.09 12.89
C THR A 371 -8.94 24.87 12.20
N LEU A 372 -9.30 25.77 11.28
CA LEU A 372 -10.57 25.76 10.54
C LEU A 372 -10.27 25.68 9.03
N ALA A 373 -11.09 24.93 8.29
CA ALA A 373 -11.00 24.81 6.84
C ALA A 373 -12.40 24.90 6.21
N TRP A 374 -12.50 25.52 5.03
CA TRP A 374 -13.73 25.62 4.25
C TRP A 374 -13.46 25.83 2.76
N GLY A 375 -14.50 25.69 1.95
CA GLY A 375 -14.48 25.76 0.49
C GLY A 375 -14.78 24.40 -0.14
N ARG A 376 -14.23 24.17 -1.34
CA ARG A 376 -14.33 22.88 -2.03
C ARG A 376 -13.54 21.79 -1.29
N SER A 377 -14.09 20.58 -1.26
CA SER A 377 -13.40 19.36 -0.82
C SER A 377 -13.76 18.18 -1.74
N SER A 378 -13.35 18.20 -3.00
CA SER A 378 -13.60 17.05 -3.90
C SER A 378 -12.58 15.94 -3.74
N ASP A 379 -11.39 16.28 -3.25
CA ASP A 379 -10.24 15.38 -3.17
C ASP A 379 -9.66 15.35 -1.76
N GLY A 380 -10.40 15.89 -0.79
CA GLY A 380 -10.02 15.94 0.62
C GLY A 380 -9.14 17.12 1.02
N GLU A 381 -9.03 18.16 0.19
CA GLU A 381 -8.15 19.32 0.40
C GLU A 381 -8.42 20.10 1.71
N LEU A 382 -9.61 19.93 2.30
CA LEU A 382 -9.94 20.49 3.62
C LEU A 382 -9.37 19.68 4.80
N GLY A 383 -9.04 18.40 4.62
CA GLY A 383 -8.43 17.58 5.68
C GLY A 383 -9.37 17.20 6.84
N ILE A 384 -10.67 17.40 6.69
CA ILE A 384 -11.69 17.18 7.73
C ILE A 384 -12.08 15.69 7.89
N GLY A 385 -11.51 14.78 7.08
CA GLY A 385 -11.83 13.36 7.10
C GLY A 385 -13.05 12.95 6.28
N SER A 386 -13.59 13.86 5.47
CA SER A 386 -14.66 13.61 4.51
C SER A 386 -14.45 14.39 3.21
N VAL A 387 -15.09 13.90 2.15
CA VAL A 387 -15.17 14.55 0.84
C VAL A 387 -16.53 15.24 0.77
N GLY A 388 -16.55 16.55 0.57
CA GLY A 388 -17.75 17.39 0.66
C GLY A 388 -17.40 18.87 0.86
N SER A 389 -17.90 19.74 -0.01
CA SER A 389 -17.61 21.17 0.09
C SER A 389 -18.35 21.78 1.28
N THR A 390 -17.69 22.65 2.04
CA THR A 390 -18.29 23.34 3.19
C THR A 390 -18.18 24.86 3.00
N PHE A 391 -19.29 25.58 3.16
CA PHE A 391 -19.30 27.05 3.09
C PHE A 391 -18.98 27.69 4.45
N VAL A 392 -19.08 26.89 5.52
CA VAL A 392 -18.85 27.31 6.90
C VAL A 392 -17.47 26.82 7.34
N PRO A 393 -16.65 27.68 7.98
CA PRO A 393 -15.39 27.27 8.61
C PRO A 393 -15.60 26.06 9.52
N THR A 394 -15.02 24.92 9.13
CA THR A 394 -15.19 23.63 9.82
C THR A 394 -13.89 23.26 10.53
N GLY A 395 -13.99 22.79 11.78
CA GLY A 395 -12.84 22.37 12.56
C GLY A 395 -12.07 21.22 11.92
N LEU A 396 -10.74 21.32 11.90
CA LEU A 396 -9.83 20.30 11.40
C LEU A 396 -9.25 19.52 12.59
N PRO A 397 -9.78 18.33 12.93
CA PRO A 397 -9.52 17.69 14.22
C PRO A 397 -8.06 17.29 14.45
N ALA A 398 -7.33 16.98 13.37
CA ALA A 398 -5.93 16.54 13.44
C ALA A 398 -4.98 17.59 14.04
N PHE A 399 -5.36 18.88 14.03
CA PHE A 399 -4.58 19.97 14.60
C PHE A 399 -5.25 20.63 15.81
N HIS A 400 -6.23 19.97 16.42
CA HIS A 400 -6.90 20.51 17.60
C HIS A 400 -5.89 20.73 18.73
N ASN A 401 -5.88 21.94 19.32
CA ASN A 401 -4.96 22.38 20.36
C ASN A 401 -3.46 22.28 20.00
N ARG A 402 -3.11 22.28 18.70
CA ARG A 402 -1.72 22.32 18.25
C ARG A 402 -1.42 23.65 17.58
N LYS A 403 -0.44 24.39 18.12
CA LYS A 403 0.09 25.59 17.46
C LYS A 403 0.79 25.18 16.17
N LEU A 404 0.36 25.71 15.03
CA LEU A 404 1.06 25.52 13.76
C LEU A 404 2.06 26.65 13.54
N LEU A 405 3.16 26.35 12.88
CA LEU A 405 4.17 27.32 12.46
C LEU A 405 3.78 27.96 11.12
N GLN A 406 3.19 27.17 10.21
CA GLN A 406 2.79 27.64 8.89
C GLN A 406 1.66 26.80 8.29
N LEU A 407 0.86 27.43 7.42
CA LEU A 407 -0.09 26.79 6.53
C LEU A 407 0.24 27.14 5.08
N SER A 408 0.04 26.21 4.16
CA SER A 408 0.15 26.44 2.72
C SER A 408 -0.94 25.67 1.97
N CYS A 409 -1.47 26.27 0.92
CA CYS A 409 -2.55 25.70 0.12
C CYS A 409 -2.19 25.78 -1.37
N GLY A 410 -2.20 24.63 -2.04
CA GLY A 410 -2.00 24.53 -3.47
C GLY A 410 -3.33 24.61 -4.24
N TRP A 411 -3.35 24.07 -5.45
CA TRP A 411 -4.58 24.02 -6.26
C TRP A 411 -5.68 23.15 -5.63
N ALA A 412 -5.30 21.94 -5.17
CA ALA A 412 -6.21 20.92 -4.62
C ALA A 412 -5.53 20.06 -3.53
N HIS A 413 -4.49 20.60 -2.89
CA HIS A 413 -3.82 19.98 -1.75
C HIS A 413 -3.40 21.06 -0.76
N SER A 414 -3.09 20.65 0.46
CA SER A 414 -2.78 21.53 1.58
C SER A 414 -1.62 20.95 2.37
N ALA A 415 -0.85 21.84 3.00
CA ALA A 415 0.25 21.48 3.87
C ALA A 415 0.24 22.32 5.14
N ALA A 416 0.69 21.73 6.24
CA ALA A 416 0.90 22.40 7.52
C ALA A 416 2.30 22.06 8.04
N LEU A 417 2.94 23.06 8.63
CA LEU A 417 4.16 22.91 9.40
C LEU A 417 3.80 23.05 10.88
N SER A 418 4.06 22.03 11.69
CA SER A 418 3.86 22.06 13.15
C SER A 418 5.20 21.95 13.87
N PRO A 419 5.39 22.59 15.04
CA PRO A 419 6.53 22.28 15.89
C PRO A 419 6.41 20.81 16.30
N GLU A 420 7.54 20.12 16.34
CA GLU A 420 7.63 18.83 17.00
C GLU A 420 7.31 19.09 18.48
N SER A 421 6.18 18.57 18.94
CA SER A 421 5.89 18.56 20.36
C SER A 421 7.04 17.82 21.06
N PRO A 422 7.59 18.33 22.19
CA PRO A 422 8.44 17.52 23.07
C PRO A 422 7.74 16.21 23.52
N PHE A 423 6.44 16.10 23.24
CA PHE A 423 5.61 14.91 23.39
C PHE A 423 4.99 14.49 22.05
N GLY A 424 5.82 13.99 21.13
CA GLY A 424 5.42 13.38 19.86
C GLY A 424 5.20 11.87 19.94
N ARG A 425 4.56 11.39 21.01
CA ARG A 425 3.70 10.20 20.98
C ARG A 425 2.30 10.72 21.22
N GLU A 426 1.34 10.36 20.37
CA GLU A 426 -0.07 10.50 20.76
C GLU A 426 -0.31 9.62 21.98
N GLN A 427 -0.08 10.15 23.18
CA GLN A 427 -0.88 9.71 24.31
C GLN A 427 -2.27 10.28 24.06
N SER A 428 -3.11 9.47 23.43
CA SER A 428 -4.52 9.48 23.81
C SER A 428 -4.53 9.51 25.34
N THR A 429 -5.12 10.54 25.92
CA THR A 429 -5.37 10.60 27.36
C THR A 429 -6.41 9.55 27.79
N SER A 430 -6.92 8.71 26.87
CA SER A 430 -7.48 7.42 27.28
C SER A 430 -6.33 6.55 27.79
N LYS A 431 -6.30 6.29 29.10
CA LYS A 431 -5.50 5.21 29.70
C LYS A 431 -5.44 4.04 28.72
N TRP A 432 -4.22 3.64 28.36
CA TRP A 432 -3.98 2.51 27.49
C TRP A 432 -4.43 1.26 28.23
N ASP A 433 -5.68 0.89 28.04
CA ASP A 433 -6.18 -0.39 28.50
C ASP A 433 -6.01 -1.37 27.35
N LEU A 434 -4.91 -2.11 27.41
CA LEU A 434 -4.56 -3.16 26.47
C LEU A 434 -5.70 -4.19 26.34
N PHE A 435 -6.53 -4.33 27.38
CA PHE A 435 -7.64 -5.29 27.46
C PHE A 435 -8.99 -4.71 27.05
N ALA A 436 -9.07 -3.43 26.65
CA ALA A 436 -10.32 -2.83 26.22
C ALA A 436 -10.75 -3.39 24.85
N ILE A 437 -11.78 -4.24 24.85
CA ILE A 437 -12.36 -4.86 23.66
C ILE A 437 -13.14 -3.80 22.85
N SER A 438 -12.76 -3.60 21.59
CA SER A 438 -13.50 -2.76 20.66
C SER A 438 -14.62 -3.56 19.96
N LYS A 439 -15.60 -2.86 19.36
CA LYS A 439 -16.63 -3.55 18.55
C LYS A 439 -16.02 -4.33 17.38
N GLY A 440 -14.97 -3.78 16.76
CA GLY A 440 -14.25 -4.47 15.68
C GLY A 440 -13.52 -5.73 16.14
N ASP A 441 -13.08 -5.79 17.40
CA ASP A 441 -12.46 -6.99 17.97
C ASP A 441 -13.45 -8.16 18.05
N ILE A 442 -14.74 -7.89 18.31
CA ILE A 442 -15.77 -8.92 18.39
C ILE A 442 -16.05 -9.53 17.01
N ASP A 443 -16.22 -8.68 15.99
CA ASP A 443 -16.46 -9.14 14.62
C ASP A 443 -15.27 -9.96 14.08
N ALA A 444 -14.05 -9.48 14.33
CA ALA A 444 -12.83 -10.19 13.94
C ALA A 444 -12.62 -11.49 14.71
N PHE A 445 -12.96 -11.52 16.00
CA PHE A 445 -12.93 -12.73 16.82
C PHE A 445 -13.80 -13.83 16.22
N PHE A 446 -15.05 -13.53 15.87
CA PHE A 446 -15.93 -14.53 15.25
C PHE A 446 -15.48 -14.94 13.86
N GLY A 447 -14.89 -14.01 13.07
CA GLY A 447 -14.28 -14.36 11.79
C GLY A 447 -13.15 -15.38 11.93
N LEU A 448 -12.24 -15.15 12.88
CA LEU A 448 -11.12 -16.05 13.15
C LEU A 448 -11.56 -17.38 13.81
N LEU A 449 -12.56 -17.34 14.69
CA LEU A 449 -13.12 -18.53 15.33
C LEU A 449 -13.77 -19.48 14.32
N VAL A 450 -14.51 -18.94 13.34
CA VAL A 450 -15.11 -19.75 12.26
C VAL A 450 -14.02 -20.43 11.44
N GLN A 451 -12.92 -19.73 11.14
CA GLN A 451 -11.77 -20.33 10.46
C GLN A 451 -11.20 -21.53 11.23
N PHE A 452 -11.09 -21.42 12.55
CA PHE A 452 -10.64 -22.53 13.40
C PHE A 452 -11.63 -23.71 13.42
N ILE A 453 -12.94 -23.44 13.52
CA ILE A 453 -13.98 -24.48 13.44
C ILE A 453 -13.86 -25.26 12.14
N ILE A 454 -13.69 -24.57 11.02
CA ILE A 454 -13.52 -25.20 9.70
C ILE A 454 -12.30 -26.12 9.69
N GLN A 455 -11.20 -25.72 10.32
CA GLN A 455 -9.98 -26.54 10.40
C GLN A 455 -10.17 -27.79 11.25
N ILE A 456 -10.88 -27.69 12.37
CA ILE A 456 -11.28 -28.86 13.17
C ILE A 456 -12.05 -29.86 12.31
N LEU A 457 -13.08 -29.39 11.59
CA LEU A 457 -13.93 -30.25 10.76
C LEU A 457 -13.12 -30.96 9.69
N LEU A 458 -12.19 -30.24 9.06
CA LEU A 458 -11.33 -30.75 8.01
C LEU A 458 -10.33 -31.80 8.53
N ILE A 459 -9.68 -31.55 9.67
CA ILE A 459 -8.78 -32.51 10.32
C ILE A 459 -9.54 -33.78 10.73
N PHE A 460 -10.73 -33.60 11.30
CA PHE A 460 -11.59 -34.72 11.74
C PHE A 460 -12.04 -35.61 10.58
N GLN A 461 -12.25 -35.06 9.39
CA GLN A 461 -12.63 -35.86 8.23
C GLN A 461 -11.43 -36.53 7.54
N ILE A 462 -10.35 -35.80 7.30
CA ILE A 462 -9.25 -36.30 6.46
C ILE A 462 -8.43 -37.37 7.18
N LEU A 463 -8.09 -37.16 8.45
CA LEU A 463 -7.16 -38.05 9.16
C LEU A 463 -7.71 -39.48 9.33
N PRO A 464 -8.98 -39.70 9.73
CA PRO A 464 -9.54 -41.04 9.75
C PRO A 464 -9.69 -41.64 8.36
N MET A 465 -10.19 -40.86 7.39
CA MET A 465 -10.49 -41.36 6.05
C MET A 465 -9.23 -41.73 5.25
N ARG A 466 -8.14 -40.96 5.37
CA ARG A 466 -6.95 -41.10 4.52
C ARG A 466 -5.70 -41.59 5.25
N CYS A 467 -5.64 -41.44 6.57
CA CYS A 467 -4.48 -41.84 7.37
C CYS A 467 -4.80 -42.95 8.38
N GLY A 468 -6.04 -43.47 8.40
CA GLY A 468 -6.46 -44.56 9.27
C GLY A 468 -6.48 -44.23 10.77
N LEU A 469 -6.38 -42.95 11.15
CA LEU A 469 -6.39 -42.53 12.54
C LEU A 469 -7.79 -42.68 13.14
N SER A 470 -7.89 -43.35 14.30
CA SER A 470 -9.17 -43.45 15.02
C SER A 470 -9.72 -42.06 15.34
N THR A 471 -11.04 -41.89 15.26
CA THR A 471 -11.73 -40.64 15.62
C THR A 471 -11.39 -40.18 17.04
N GLU A 472 -11.25 -41.12 17.98
CA GLU A 472 -10.83 -40.87 19.36
C GLU A 472 -9.43 -40.25 19.44
N ALA A 473 -8.43 -40.81 18.78
CA ALA A 473 -7.08 -40.24 18.76
C ALA A 473 -7.05 -38.82 18.17
N VAL A 474 -7.89 -38.55 17.16
CA VAL A 474 -8.00 -37.23 16.54
C VAL A 474 -8.62 -36.21 17.51
N THR A 475 -9.71 -36.55 18.20
CA THR A 475 -10.42 -35.63 19.10
C THR A 475 -9.73 -35.44 20.44
N THR A 476 -9.03 -36.45 20.95
CA THR A 476 -8.39 -36.42 22.28
C THR A 476 -6.93 -35.98 22.25
N LYS A 477 -6.21 -36.17 21.14
CA LYS A 477 -4.77 -35.85 21.05
C LYS A 477 -4.46 -34.78 20.00
N ILE A 478 -4.83 -35.00 18.74
CA ILE A 478 -4.40 -34.13 17.63
C ILE A 478 -5.08 -32.76 17.65
N ILE A 479 -6.41 -32.72 17.76
CA ILE A 479 -7.16 -31.45 17.78
C ILE A 479 -6.80 -30.60 19.01
N PRO A 480 -6.68 -31.17 20.23
CA PRO A 480 -6.17 -30.43 21.37
C PRO A 480 -4.76 -29.88 21.18
N ALA A 481 -3.86 -30.65 20.56
CA ALA A 481 -2.52 -30.16 20.24
C ALA A 481 -2.56 -29.00 19.24
N ALA A 482 -3.38 -29.09 18.19
CA ALA A 482 -3.59 -28.03 17.22
C ALA A 482 -4.19 -26.77 17.86
N ALA A 483 -5.19 -26.93 18.74
CA ALA A 483 -5.81 -25.83 19.49
C ALA A 483 -4.78 -25.10 20.36
N MET A 484 -3.95 -25.82 21.12
CA MET A 484 -2.89 -25.21 21.92
C MET A 484 -1.83 -24.53 21.08
N THR A 485 -1.51 -25.10 19.91
CA THR A 485 -0.60 -24.47 18.94
C THR A 485 -1.14 -23.11 18.49
N VAL A 486 -2.43 -23.04 18.12
CA VAL A 486 -3.12 -21.79 17.72
C VAL A 486 -3.15 -20.78 18.88
N THR A 487 -3.36 -21.24 20.11
CA THR A 487 -3.35 -20.40 21.32
C THR A 487 -1.98 -19.77 21.54
N ILE A 488 -0.90 -20.55 21.45
CA ILE A 488 0.49 -20.06 21.60
C ILE A 488 0.79 -19.00 20.55
N GLY A 489 0.47 -19.30 19.29
CA GLY A 489 0.71 -18.40 18.17
C GLY A 489 -0.03 -17.07 18.24
N ASN A 490 -1.35 -17.12 18.45
CA ASN A 490 -2.17 -15.91 18.59
C ASN A 490 -1.80 -15.08 19.82
N THR A 491 -1.32 -15.72 20.89
CA THR A 491 -0.77 -15.02 22.05
C THR A 491 0.50 -14.27 21.67
N PHE A 492 1.44 -14.93 20.97
CA PHE A 492 2.69 -14.33 20.51
C PHE A 492 2.43 -13.13 19.58
N PHE A 493 1.62 -13.29 18.53
CA PHE A 493 1.33 -12.20 17.60
C PHE A 493 0.48 -11.09 18.21
N GLY A 494 -0.36 -11.41 19.19
CA GLY A 494 -1.02 -10.39 20.02
C GLY A 494 -0.02 -9.54 20.79
N PHE A 495 0.97 -10.16 21.44
CA PHE A 495 2.06 -9.42 22.09
C PHE A 495 2.90 -8.62 21.10
N LEU A 496 3.22 -9.17 19.93
CA LEU A 496 3.98 -8.47 18.91
C LEU A 496 3.25 -7.19 18.45
N ALA A 497 1.94 -7.27 18.27
CA ALA A 497 1.09 -6.13 17.93
C ALA A 497 0.98 -5.11 19.07
N ALA A 498 0.91 -5.57 20.33
CA ALA A 498 0.95 -4.70 21.50
C ALA A 498 2.28 -3.94 21.60
N ILE A 499 3.41 -4.62 21.37
CA ILE A 499 4.75 -4.02 21.34
C ILE A 499 4.83 -2.98 20.21
N LEU A 500 4.31 -3.30 19.02
CA LEU A 500 4.29 -2.37 17.89
C LEU A 500 3.42 -1.14 18.20
N ALA A 501 2.23 -1.33 18.75
CA ALA A 501 1.33 -0.27 19.21
C ALA A 501 2.02 0.66 20.23
N GLN A 502 2.72 0.09 21.21
CA GLN A 502 3.47 0.84 22.21
C GLN A 502 4.67 1.59 21.60
N LYS A 503 5.39 0.94 20.67
CA LYS A 503 6.54 1.53 19.97
C LYS A 503 6.12 2.74 19.15
N GLU A 504 5.04 2.61 18.38
CA GLU A 504 4.52 3.65 17.49
C GLU A 504 3.60 4.68 18.18
N GLY A 505 3.18 4.42 19.43
CA GLY A 505 2.26 5.30 20.15
C GLY A 505 0.87 5.36 19.52
N ARG A 506 0.39 4.24 18.96
CA ARG A 506 -0.86 4.10 18.22
C ARG A 506 -1.77 3.04 18.84
N PHE A 507 -3.08 3.26 18.78
CA PHE A 507 -4.09 2.38 19.38
C PHE A 507 -4.87 1.55 18.35
N ASP A 508 -4.60 1.77 17.06
CA ASP A 508 -5.29 1.15 15.92
C ASP A 508 -4.51 -0.02 15.30
N VAL A 509 -3.43 -0.47 15.94
CA VAL A 509 -2.63 -1.60 15.44
C VAL A 509 -3.44 -2.89 15.57
N THR A 510 -3.60 -3.59 14.44
CA THR A 510 -4.33 -4.86 14.38
C THR A 510 -3.35 -6.02 14.38
N ALA A 511 -3.54 -6.98 15.27
CA ALA A 511 -2.67 -8.15 15.36
C ALA A 511 -2.72 -9.03 14.10
N LEU A 512 -1.62 -9.73 13.83
CA LEU A 512 -1.57 -10.76 12.79
C LEU A 512 -2.22 -12.04 13.33
N PRO A 513 -3.25 -12.58 12.67
CA PRO A 513 -3.84 -13.84 13.07
C PRO A 513 -2.93 -15.01 12.68
N GLU A 514 -2.71 -15.96 13.58
CA GLU A 514 -1.94 -17.19 13.31
C GLU A 514 -2.82 -18.41 13.56
N GLY A 515 -2.61 -19.46 12.77
CA GLY A 515 -3.11 -20.78 13.11
C GLY A 515 -2.65 -21.86 12.14
N VAL A 516 -3.29 -23.03 12.22
CA VAL A 516 -2.97 -24.18 11.36
C VAL A 516 -3.25 -23.84 9.90
N ASN A 517 -2.27 -23.92 9.02
CA ASN A 517 -2.47 -23.53 7.63
C ASN A 517 -3.32 -24.57 6.88
N THR A 518 -4.55 -24.22 6.48
CA THR A 518 -5.49 -25.12 5.79
C THR A 518 -4.90 -25.77 4.53
N VAL A 519 -4.10 -25.04 3.76
CA VAL A 519 -3.41 -25.59 2.58
C VAL A 519 -2.39 -26.65 3.00
N LEU A 520 -1.64 -26.38 4.07
CA LEU A 520 -0.63 -27.30 4.59
C LEU A 520 -1.27 -28.52 5.27
N VAL A 521 -2.49 -28.40 5.83
CA VAL A 521 -3.24 -29.57 6.31
C VAL A 521 -3.46 -30.57 5.18
N PHE A 522 -3.94 -30.12 4.01
CA PHE A 522 -4.09 -31.00 2.85
C PHE A 522 -2.76 -31.54 2.36
N ALA A 523 -1.75 -30.68 2.22
CA ALA A 523 -0.44 -31.12 1.73
C ALA A 523 0.17 -32.19 2.63
N TYR A 524 0.11 -32.02 3.96
CA TYR A 524 0.74 -32.93 4.91
C TYR A 524 -0.12 -34.18 5.07
N ALA A 525 -1.44 -34.05 5.19
CA ALA A 525 -2.31 -35.21 5.30
C ALA A 525 -2.26 -36.07 4.03
N LEU A 526 -2.31 -35.49 2.83
CA LEU A 526 -2.42 -36.25 1.58
C LEU A 526 -1.10 -36.61 0.92
N SER A 527 -0.04 -35.80 1.10
CA SER A 527 1.24 -36.00 0.41
C SER A 527 2.36 -36.48 1.33
N VAL A 528 2.12 -36.54 2.65
CA VAL A 528 3.11 -36.98 3.64
C VAL A 528 2.55 -38.13 4.49
N MET A 529 1.41 -37.95 5.13
CA MET A 529 0.83 -38.93 6.06
C MET A 529 0.09 -40.07 5.33
N ALA A 530 -0.79 -39.75 4.38
CA ALA A 530 -1.56 -40.77 3.65
C ALA A 530 -0.68 -41.74 2.84
N PRO A 531 0.39 -41.31 2.13
CA PRO A 531 1.28 -42.25 1.44
C PRO A 531 1.99 -43.21 2.41
N GLU A 532 2.32 -42.74 3.61
CA GLU A 532 2.93 -43.58 4.64
C GLU A 532 1.93 -44.60 5.19
N TYR A 533 0.67 -44.20 5.38
CA TYR A 533 -0.41 -45.11 5.75
C TYR A 533 -0.69 -46.14 4.65
N ASP A 534 -0.78 -45.71 3.38
CA ASP A 534 -1.00 -46.61 2.25
C ASP A 534 0.12 -47.67 2.12
N ARG A 535 1.35 -47.34 2.55
CA ARG A 535 2.51 -48.24 2.52
C ARG A 535 2.58 -49.20 3.71
N THR A 536 2.23 -48.72 4.91
CA THR A 536 2.46 -49.47 6.17
C THR A 536 1.20 -50.01 6.82
N HIS A 537 0.03 -49.49 6.42
CA HIS A 537 -1.26 -49.65 7.08
C HIS A 537 -1.24 -49.31 8.59
N SER A 538 -0.26 -48.52 9.04
CA SER A 538 -0.10 -48.09 10.43
C SER A 538 -0.44 -46.62 10.61
N ALA A 539 -1.54 -46.35 11.31
CA ALA A 539 -1.96 -44.99 11.64
C ALA A 539 -0.95 -44.24 12.52
N GLU A 540 -0.27 -44.96 13.41
CA GLU A 540 0.76 -44.40 14.28
C GLU A 540 2.00 -43.97 13.47
N ARG A 541 2.43 -44.76 12.49
CA ARG A 541 3.54 -44.38 11.59
C ARG A 541 3.20 -43.16 10.72
N ALA A 542 1.97 -43.10 10.21
CA ALA A 542 1.50 -41.93 9.48
C ALA A 542 1.52 -40.66 10.36
N TRP A 543 1.16 -40.79 11.64
CA TRP A 543 1.25 -39.70 12.60
C TRP A 543 2.71 -39.31 12.91
N GLU A 544 3.61 -40.26 13.16
CA GLU A 544 5.04 -40.03 13.37
C GLU A 544 5.66 -39.21 12.21
N VAL A 545 5.39 -39.61 10.97
CA VAL A 545 5.91 -38.89 9.78
C VAL A 545 5.32 -37.49 9.66
N GLY A 546 4.04 -37.30 10.00
CA GLY A 546 3.42 -35.97 10.07
C GLY A 546 4.07 -35.06 11.11
N LEU A 547 4.36 -35.57 12.31
CA LEU A 547 5.06 -34.83 13.36
C LEU A 547 6.49 -34.46 12.95
N PHE A 548 7.21 -35.40 12.33
CA PHE A 548 8.53 -35.13 11.77
C PHE A 548 8.47 -34.00 10.74
N ALA A 549 7.49 -34.05 9.83
CA ALA A 549 7.32 -33.04 8.81
C ALA A 549 7.04 -31.65 9.42
N ALA A 550 6.12 -31.54 10.38
CA ALA A 550 5.82 -30.27 11.06
C ALA A 550 7.06 -29.73 11.81
N PHE A 551 7.75 -30.58 12.57
CA PHE A 551 8.97 -30.19 13.28
C PHE A 551 10.06 -29.68 12.33
N MET A 552 10.33 -30.43 11.26
CA MET A 552 11.30 -30.04 10.24
C MET A 552 10.89 -28.77 9.51
N THR A 553 9.59 -28.50 9.38
CA THR A 553 9.10 -27.26 8.77
C THR A 553 9.58 -26.05 9.54
N GLY A 554 9.31 -26.01 10.85
CA GLY A 554 9.76 -24.89 11.69
C GLY A 554 11.29 -24.77 11.74
N LEU A 555 12.01 -25.89 11.78
CA LEU A 555 13.48 -25.87 11.77
C LEU A 555 14.04 -25.31 10.45
N LEU A 556 13.50 -25.74 9.31
CA LEU A 556 13.90 -25.24 7.99
C LEU A 556 13.49 -23.78 7.78
N GLN A 557 12.35 -23.33 8.33
CA GLN A 557 11.96 -21.91 8.32
C GLN A 557 13.00 -21.05 9.06
N ILE A 558 13.51 -21.52 10.19
CA ILE A 558 14.60 -20.84 10.93
C ILE A 558 15.86 -20.74 10.05
N LEU A 559 16.20 -21.79 9.30
CA LEU A 559 17.33 -21.76 8.36
C LEU A 559 17.12 -20.76 7.21
N CYS A 560 15.87 -20.41 6.88
CA CYS A 560 15.56 -19.38 5.89
C CYS A 560 15.77 -17.94 6.41
N LEU A 561 15.84 -17.70 7.73
CA LEU A 561 15.89 -16.35 8.31
C LEU A 561 17.00 -15.45 7.75
N PRO A 562 18.27 -15.91 7.58
CA PRO A 562 19.33 -15.07 7.02
C PRO A 562 19.04 -14.61 5.58
N PHE A 563 18.22 -15.38 4.85
CA PHE A 563 17.88 -15.13 3.46
C PHE A 563 16.61 -14.30 3.29
N VAL A 564 15.84 -14.04 4.36
CA VAL A 564 14.58 -13.28 4.29
C VAL A 564 14.78 -11.90 3.68
N GLY A 565 15.84 -11.19 4.09
CA GLY A 565 16.18 -9.88 3.53
C GLY A 565 16.53 -9.94 2.03
N LEU A 566 17.18 -11.01 1.60
CA LEU A 566 17.50 -11.25 0.19
C LEU A 566 16.25 -11.59 -0.61
N MET A 567 15.42 -12.51 -0.12
CA MET A 567 14.16 -12.92 -0.77
C MET A 567 13.23 -11.73 -0.99
N ARG A 568 13.08 -10.86 0.02
CA ARG A 568 12.23 -9.66 -0.07
C ARG A 568 12.75 -8.62 -1.07
N ARG A 569 14.07 -8.54 -1.30
CA ARG A 569 14.68 -7.62 -2.26
C ARG A 569 14.70 -8.16 -3.68
N CYS A 570 14.92 -9.46 -3.86
CA CYS A 570 15.16 -10.06 -5.16
C CYS A 570 13.89 -10.55 -5.85
N ILE A 571 12.87 -10.97 -5.10
CA ILE A 571 11.66 -11.59 -5.67
C ILE A 571 10.60 -10.52 -5.88
N PRO A 572 10.16 -10.28 -7.13
CA PRO A 572 9.11 -9.31 -7.40
C PRO A 572 7.80 -9.70 -6.69
N ARG A 573 7.06 -8.70 -6.18
CA ARG A 573 5.77 -8.93 -5.50
C ARG A 573 4.77 -9.73 -6.35
N ALA A 574 4.73 -9.51 -7.66
CA ALA A 574 3.84 -10.27 -8.55
C ALA A 574 4.20 -11.76 -8.60
N ALA A 575 5.49 -12.11 -8.54
CA ALA A 575 5.96 -13.50 -8.53
C ALA A 575 5.60 -14.19 -7.21
N LEU A 576 5.74 -13.49 -6.07
CA LEU A 576 5.28 -13.95 -4.76
C LEU A 576 3.78 -14.27 -4.76
N LEU A 577 2.96 -13.38 -5.30
CA LEU A 577 1.51 -13.53 -5.31
C LEU A 577 1.03 -14.61 -6.30
N SER A 578 1.78 -14.86 -7.38
CA SER A 578 1.42 -15.84 -8.42
C SER A 578 1.36 -17.29 -7.91
N SER A 579 2.32 -17.69 -7.07
CA SER A 579 2.38 -19.06 -6.54
C SER A 579 1.23 -19.32 -5.56
N VAL A 580 0.92 -18.35 -4.70
CA VAL A 580 -0.21 -18.41 -3.77
C VAL A 580 -1.54 -18.43 -4.52
N ALA A 581 -1.67 -17.63 -5.59
CA ALA A 581 -2.85 -17.63 -6.45
C ALA A 581 -3.06 -18.97 -7.16
N GLY A 582 -1.98 -19.60 -7.66
CA GLY A 582 -2.06 -20.91 -8.29
C GLY A 582 -2.58 -22.00 -7.34
N VAL A 583 -2.12 -21.98 -6.08
CA VAL A 583 -2.61 -22.88 -5.03
C VAL A 583 -4.06 -22.58 -4.66
N ALA A 584 -4.42 -21.30 -4.52
CA ALA A 584 -5.80 -20.89 -4.24
C ALA A 584 -6.76 -21.34 -5.36
N LEU A 585 -6.36 -21.22 -6.62
CA LEU A 585 -7.17 -21.64 -7.74
C LEU A 585 -7.31 -23.17 -7.82
N ALA A 586 -6.25 -23.92 -7.53
CA ALA A 586 -6.34 -25.37 -7.39
C ALA A 586 -7.35 -25.75 -6.29
N PHE A 587 -7.29 -25.08 -5.14
CA PHE A 587 -8.21 -25.26 -4.01
C PHE A 587 -9.67 -24.99 -4.38
N LEU A 588 -9.95 -23.92 -5.15
CA LEU A 588 -11.30 -23.60 -5.66
C LEU A 588 -11.88 -24.71 -6.54
N THR A 589 -11.04 -25.61 -7.05
CA THR A 589 -11.42 -26.70 -7.94
C THR A 589 -11.31 -28.09 -7.30
N MET A 590 -11.13 -28.18 -5.98
CA MET A 590 -11.07 -29.46 -5.26
C MET A 590 -12.45 -30.03 -4.96
N GLY A 591 -12.52 -31.34 -4.67
CA GLY A 591 -13.79 -32.05 -4.43
C GLY A 591 -14.67 -31.44 -3.33
N PHE A 592 -14.09 -31.07 -2.19
CA PHE A 592 -14.85 -30.43 -1.10
C PHE A 592 -15.41 -29.05 -1.50
N ALA A 593 -14.76 -28.31 -2.42
CA ALA A 593 -15.27 -27.04 -2.92
C ALA A 593 -16.53 -27.26 -3.77
N PHE A 594 -16.58 -28.38 -4.50
CA PHE A 594 -17.76 -28.83 -5.23
C PHE A 594 -18.88 -29.38 -4.35
N GLU A 595 -18.61 -29.69 -3.08
CA GLU A 595 -19.63 -30.08 -2.10
C GLU A 595 -20.74 -29.02 -1.98
N VAL A 596 -20.42 -27.74 -2.23
CA VAL A 596 -21.43 -26.66 -2.25
C VAL A 596 -22.49 -26.90 -3.32
N TRP A 597 -22.07 -27.42 -4.47
CA TRP A 597 -22.92 -27.67 -5.62
C TRP A 597 -23.57 -29.07 -5.56
N GLU A 598 -22.91 -30.02 -4.89
CA GLU A 598 -23.46 -31.35 -4.63
C GLU A 598 -24.54 -31.33 -3.55
N ASN A 599 -24.38 -30.49 -2.52
CA ASN A 599 -25.32 -30.32 -1.41
C ASN A 599 -25.88 -28.88 -1.30
N PRO A 600 -26.58 -28.38 -2.33
CA PRO A 600 -26.96 -26.97 -2.44
C PRO A 600 -27.93 -26.53 -1.33
N MET A 601 -28.78 -27.44 -0.85
CA MET A 601 -29.79 -27.15 0.19
C MET A 601 -29.18 -26.78 1.54
N ILE A 602 -27.94 -27.22 1.82
CA ILE A 602 -27.23 -26.91 3.06
C ILE A 602 -26.18 -25.81 2.83
N ALA A 603 -25.46 -25.87 1.70
CA ALA A 603 -24.24 -25.10 1.50
C ALA A 603 -24.40 -23.80 0.70
N LEU A 604 -25.39 -23.72 -0.20
CA LEU A 604 -25.52 -22.56 -1.10
C LEU A 604 -25.98 -21.30 -0.37
N GLY A 605 -26.88 -21.44 0.62
CA GLY A 605 -27.33 -20.35 1.49
C GLY A 605 -26.16 -19.69 2.25
N PRO A 606 -25.36 -20.46 3.02
CA PRO A 606 -24.14 -19.97 3.65
C PRO A 606 -23.18 -19.28 2.68
N LEU A 607 -22.91 -19.87 1.50
CA LEU A 607 -22.06 -19.25 0.48
C LEU A 607 -22.61 -17.87 0.05
N MET A 608 -23.89 -17.78 -0.30
CA MET A 608 -24.49 -16.51 -0.74
C MET A 608 -24.45 -15.46 0.37
N LEU A 609 -24.65 -15.85 1.62
CA LEU A 609 -24.55 -14.95 2.77
C LEU A 609 -23.13 -14.38 2.91
N VAL A 610 -22.11 -15.24 2.78
CA VAL A 610 -20.70 -14.84 2.79
C VAL A 610 -20.39 -13.87 1.64
N LEU A 611 -20.84 -14.18 0.42
CA LEU A 611 -20.64 -13.32 -0.77
C LEU A 611 -21.30 -11.95 -0.62
N VAL A 612 -22.53 -11.88 -0.11
CA VAL A 612 -23.23 -10.61 0.12
C VAL A 612 -22.51 -9.79 1.20
N CYS A 613 -22.21 -10.40 2.34
CA CYS A 613 -21.71 -9.62 3.47
C CYS A 613 -20.24 -9.23 3.31
N LEU A 614 -19.38 -10.15 2.84
CA LEU A 614 -17.96 -9.86 2.65
C LEU A 614 -17.65 -9.24 1.29
N GLY A 615 -18.39 -9.60 0.24
CA GLY A 615 -18.18 -9.06 -1.10
C GLY A 615 -18.81 -7.70 -1.35
N ALA A 616 -20.03 -7.46 -0.86
CA ALA A 616 -20.70 -6.17 -0.99
C ALA A 616 -20.55 -5.26 0.25
N GLY A 617 -19.86 -5.73 1.30
CA GLY A 617 -19.66 -4.97 2.54
C GLY A 617 -20.94 -4.77 3.35
N VAL A 618 -21.95 -5.62 3.14
CA VAL A 618 -23.25 -5.55 3.83
C VAL A 618 -23.14 -6.20 5.21
N ARG A 619 -23.75 -5.59 6.22
CA ARG A 619 -23.84 -6.18 7.57
C ARG A 619 -25.16 -6.92 7.74
N LEU A 620 -25.13 -8.05 8.44
CA LEU A 620 -26.35 -8.79 8.78
C LEU A 620 -27.24 -8.00 9.77
N PRO A 621 -28.57 -8.22 9.74
CA PRO A 621 -29.46 -7.67 10.76
C PRO A 621 -29.02 -8.14 12.16
N PHE A 622 -29.30 -7.30 13.17
CA PHE A 622 -28.89 -7.52 14.57
C PHE A 622 -27.38 -7.57 14.83
N HIS A 623 -26.54 -7.17 13.86
CA HIS A 623 -25.07 -7.17 13.99
C HIS A 623 -24.49 -8.57 14.24
N ILE A 624 -25.11 -9.62 13.70
CA ILE A 624 -24.55 -10.98 13.75
C ILE A 624 -23.32 -11.03 12.84
N PRO A 625 -22.16 -11.55 13.30
CA PRO A 625 -20.99 -11.75 12.45
C PRO A 625 -21.31 -12.68 11.26
N THR A 626 -20.84 -12.33 10.07
CA THR A 626 -21.14 -13.06 8.83
C THR A 626 -20.86 -14.56 8.92
N GLY A 627 -19.71 -14.93 9.47
CA GLY A 627 -19.33 -16.34 9.62
C GLY A 627 -20.30 -17.12 10.52
N VAL A 628 -20.73 -16.50 11.63
CA VAL A 628 -21.72 -17.09 12.55
C VAL A 628 -23.07 -17.23 11.85
N GLY A 629 -23.53 -16.17 11.17
CA GLY A 629 -24.77 -16.22 10.40
C GLY A 629 -24.76 -17.30 9.33
N ALA A 630 -23.64 -17.50 8.64
CA ALA A 630 -23.48 -18.52 7.62
C ALA A 630 -23.53 -19.94 8.21
N LEU A 631 -22.79 -20.18 9.32
CA LEU A 631 -22.83 -21.45 10.02
C LEU A 631 -24.22 -21.77 10.58
N MET A 632 -24.90 -20.79 11.19
CA MET A 632 -26.26 -20.96 11.71
C MET A 632 -27.24 -21.29 10.60
N LEU A 633 -27.21 -20.55 9.48
CA LEU A 633 -28.09 -20.78 8.34
C LEU A 633 -27.94 -22.21 7.78
N GLY A 634 -26.69 -22.65 7.55
CA GLY A 634 -26.42 -23.98 7.02
C GLY A 634 -26.80 -25.08 8.01
N THR A 635 -26.45 -24.90 9.29
CA THR A 635 -26.78 -25.87 10.36
C THR A 635 -28.28 -26.01 10.54
N CYS A 636 -29.03 -24.91 10.66
CA CYS A 636 -30.49 -24.94 10.76
C CYS A 636 -31.13 -25.63 9.54
N SER A 637 -30.60 -25.37 8.33
CA SER A 637 -31.06 -26.04 7.11
C SER A 637 -30.82 -27.54 7.16
N ALA A 638 -29.63 -27.99 7.61
CA ALA A 638 -29.30 -29.41 7.74
C ALA A 638 -30.20 -30.14 8.74
N PHE A 639 -30.40 -29.56 9.93
CA PHE A 639 -31.31 -30.14 10.94
C PHE A 639 -32.76 -30.17 10.45
N PHE A 640 -33.23 -29.12 9.78
CA PHE A 640 -34.58 -29.10 9.21
C PHE A 640 -34.79 -30.18 8.16
N LEU A 641 -33.83 -30.34 7.22
CA LEU A 641 -33.88 -31.37 6.19
C LEU A 641 -33.88 -32.79 6.78
N HIS A 642 -33.05 -33.02 7.80
CA HIS A 642 -33.05 -34.29 8.53
C HIS A 642 -34.39 -34.55 9.22
N ALA A 643 -34.98 -33.53 9.88
CA ALA A 643 -36.25 -33.65 10.59
C ALA A 643 -37.43 -34.00 9.66
N ILE A 644 -37.40 -33.56 8.39
CA ILE A 644 -38.42 -33.90 7.39
C ILE A 644 -38.11 -35.20 6.63
N GLY A 645 -37.03 -35.91 6.99
CA GLY A 645 -36.62 -37.16 6.35
C GLY A 645 -36.03 -36.99 4.95
N TYR A 646 -35.55 -35.79 4.59
CA TYR A 646 -34.86 -35.57 3.32
C TYR A 646 -33.49 -36.27 3.35
N PRO A 647 -33.07 -36.96 2.28
CA PRO A 647 -31.78 -37.62 2.24
C PRO A 647 -30.65 -36.58 2.30
N THR A 648 -30.01 -36.46 3.47
CA THR A 648 -28.84 -35.60 3.68
C THR A 648 -27.64 -36.43 4.09
N SER A 649 -26.44 -36.01 3.67
CA SER A 649 -25.16 -36.56 4.14
C SER A 649 -24.87 -36.27 5.62
N PHE A 650 -25.58 -35.31 6.21
CA PHE A 650 -25.50 -34.97 7.63
C PHE A 650 -26.42 -35.85 8.48
N THR A 651 -25.86 -36.45 9.53
CA THR A 651 -26.59 -37.17 10.57
C THR A 651 -26.32 -36.51 11.92
N PRO A 652 -27.34 -35.92 12.58
CA PRO A 652 -27.18 -35.32 13.90
C PRO A 652 -26.92 -36.39 14.97
N PHE A 653 -26.46 -35.94 16.14
CA PHE A 653 -26.12 -36.80 17.28
C PHE A 653 -27.19 -37.86 17.61
N SER A 654 -26.75 -39.10 17.81
CA SER A 654 -27.57 -40.18 18.36
C SER A 654 -27.48 -40.31 19.89
N GLU A 655 -26.40 -39.80 20.51
CA GLU A 655 -26.15 -39.88 21.96
C GLU A 655 -25.95 -38.49 22.61
N PRO A 656 -26.25 -38.31 23.92
CA PRO A 656 -26.08 -37.02 24.60
C PRO A 656 -24.60 -36.65 24.74
N TYR A 657 -24.27 -35.37 24.58
CA TYR A 657 -22.93 -34.87 24.87
C TYR A 657 -22.61 -34.94 26.36
N GLU A 658 -21.55 -35.68 26.73
CA GLU A 658 -21.02 -35.65 28.09
C GLU A 658 -19.93 -34.57 28.23
N PHE A 659 -20.11 -33.70 29.22
CA PHE A 659 -19.11 -32.70 29.56
C PHE A 659 -17.90 -33.38 30.20
N GLN A 660 -16.79 -33.45 29.47
CA GLN A 660 -15.53 -34.03 29.94
C GLN A 660 -14.41 -33.00 29.81
N VAL A 661 -13.68 -32.78 30.91
CA VAL A 661 -12.50 -31.91 30.91
C VAL A 661 -11.30 -32.72 30.44
N ASN A 662 -10.86 -32.46 29.22
CA ASN A 662 -9.71 -33.15 28.60
C ASN A 662 -8.47 -32.24 28.65
N PHE A 663 -7.49 -32.65 29.46
CA PHE A 663 -6.18 -32.03 29.44
C PHE A 663 -5.33 -32.62 28.31
N LEU A 664 -4.61 -31.75 27.60
CA LEU A 664 -3.63 -32.18 26.60
C LEU A 664 -2.55 -33.03 27.27
N GLN A 665 -2.36 -34.25 26.79
CA GLN A 665 -1.30 -35.16 27.23
C GLN A 665 -0.28 -35.32 26.10
N PRO A 666 0.80 -34.50 26.08
CA PRO A 666 1.82 -34.61 25.04
C PRO A 666 2.57 -35.94 25.18
N ASP A 667 2.63 -36.70 24.08
CA ASP A 667 3.40 -37.94 24.02
C ASP A 667 4.83 -37.65 23.53
N LEU A 668 5.73 -37.37 24.47
CA LEU A 668 7.13 -37.11 24.17
C LEU A 668 7.83 -38.33 23.53
N SER A 669 7.33 -39.55 23.76
CA SER A 669 7.87 -40.75 23.12
C SER A 669 7.54 -40.80 21.63
N LEU A 670 6.38 -40.29 21.23
CA LEU A 670 5.93 -40.26 19.84
C LEU A 670 6.78 -39.30 19.00
N ILE A 671 7.04 -38.08 19.49
CA ILE A 671 7.93 -37.14 18.79
C ILE A 671 9.38 -37.64 18.77
N TRP A 672 9.86 -38.27 19.83
CA TRP A 672 11.18 -38.89 19.85
C TRP A 672 11.31 -39.98 18.79
N ARG A 673 10.30 -40.85 18.66
CA ARG A 673 10.23 -41.88 17.61
C ARG A 673 10.15 -41.27 16.22
N ALA A 674 9.33 -40.24 16.02
CA ALA A 674 9.22 -39.51 14.77
C ALA A 674 10.59 -38.97 14.28
N MET A 675 11.42 -38.47 15.20
CA MET A 675 12.75 -37.93 14.86
C MET A 675 13.82 -39.00 14.66
N THR A 676 13.66 -40.20 15.24
CA THR A 676 14.70 -41.25 15.25
C THR A 676 14.43 -42.40 14.28
N ASN A 677 13.19 -42.61 13.84
CA ASN A 677 12.81 -43.73 12.97
C ASN A 677 13.35 -43.62 11.53
N GLY A 678 13.80 -42.44 11.10
CA GLY A 678 14.36 -42.19 9.77
C GLY A 678 13.34 -42.10 8.62
N GLU A 679 12.08 -42.45 8.84
CA GLU A 679 11.07 -42.58 7.78
C GLU A 679 10.62 -41.23 7.22
N GLY A 680 10.61 -40.19 8.06
CA GLY A 680 10.24 -38.83 7.66
C GLY A 680 11.15 -38.20 6.59
N TRP A 681 12.40 -38.63 6.50
CA TRP A 681 13.37 -38.11 5.52
C TRP A 681 12.94 -38.37 4.06
N LYS A 682 12.12 -39.40 3.81
CA LYS A 682 11.60 -39.74 2.48
C LYS A 682 10.73 -38.63 1.89
N TYR A 683 10.12 -37.82 2.76
CA TYR A 683 9.16 -36.77 2.38
C TYR A 683 9.80 -35.37 2.34
N MET A 684 11.12 -35.25 2.47
CA MET A 684 11.82 -33.95 2.39
C MET A 684 11.61 -33.24 1.06
N SER A 685 11.38 -34.00 -0.01
CA SER A 685 11.01 -33.47 -1.33
C SER A 685 9.69 -32.69 -1.34
N VAL A 686 8.79 -32.99 -0.40
CA VAL A 686 7.52 -32.29 -0.19
C VAL A 686 7.67 -31.21 0.88
N ILE A 687 8.36 -31.52 1.99
CA ILE A 687 8.53 -30.61 3.14
C ILE A 687 9.28 -29.34 2.73
N VAL A 688 10.41 -29.44 2.01
CA VAL A 688 11.25 -28.29 1.66
C VAL A 688 10.49 -27.26 0.81
N PRO A 689 9.78 -27.64 -0.27
CA PRO A 689 8.94 -26.68 -0.99
C PRO A 689 7.85 -26.05 -0.12
N MET A 690 7.21 -26.82 0.78
CA MET A 690 6.15 -26.31 1.65
C MET A 690 6.66 -25.28 2.67
N VAL A 691 7.89 -25.44 3.18
CA VAL A 691 8.57 -24.43 3.99
C VAL A 691 8.67 -23.11 3.24
N LEU A 692 9.07 -23.15 1.97
CA LEU A 692 9.17 -21.95 1.15
C LEU A 692 7.80 -21.32 0.93
N VAL A 693 6.74 -22.10 0.68
CA VAL A 693 5.37 -21.55 0.61
C VAL A 693 5.02 -20.82 1.89
N ASN A 694 5.31 -21.43 3.03
CA ASN A 694 4.92 -20.88 4.32
C ASN A 694 5.64 -19.56 4.60
N VAL A 695 6.97 -19.51 4.38
CA VAL A 695 7.77 -18.28 4.51
C VAL A 695 7.26 -17.19 3.58
N MET A 696 6.98 -17.53 2.32
CA MET A 696 6.52 -16.56 1.32
C MET A 696 5.10 -16.05 1.60
N SER A 697 4.22 -16.92 2.07
CA SER A 697 2.88 -16.56 2.55
C SER A 697 2.97 -15.55 3.69
N THR A 698 3.80 -15.83 4.69
CA THR A 698 4.04 -14.91 5.82
C THR A 698 4.60 -13.56 5.33
N LEU A 699 5.57 -13.56 4.41
CA LEU A 699 6.09 -12.31 3.82
C LEU A 699 5.03 -11.52 3.06
N ALA A 700 4.19 -12.19 2.27
CA ALA A 700 3.09 -11.55 1.58
C ALA A 700 2.10 -10.91 2.58
N ASN A 701 1.79 -11.60 3.68
CA ASN A 701 0.87 -11.08 4.71
C ASN A 701 1.43 -9.85 5.42
N LEU A 702 2.72 -9.85 5.72
CA LEU A 702 3.41 -8.70 6.30
C LEU A 702 3.38 -7.49 5.35
N GLU A 703 3.60 -7.68 4.04
CA GLU A 703 3.49 -6.61 3.04
C GLU A 703 2.07 -6.00 3.01
N THR A 704 1.04 -6.82 3.17
CA THR A 704 -0.34 -6.32 3.20
C THR A 704 -0.66 -5.55 4.49
N ALA A 705 -0.07 -5.93 5.62
CA ALA A 705 -0.19 -5.19 6.88
C ALA A 705 0.50 -3.82 6.80
N VAL A 706 1.67 -3.76 6.15
CA VAL A 706 2.38 -2.49 5.89
C VAL A 706 1.52 -1.53 5.08
N ALA A 707 0.77 -2.03 4.10
CA ALA A 707 -0.12 -1.22 3.26
C ALA A 707 -1.24 -0.52 4.06
N VAL A 708 -1.66 -1.09 5.19
CA VAL A 708 -2.63 -0.47 6.12
C VAL A 708 -1.97 0.17 7.36
N GLY A 709 -0.66 0.38 7.28
CA GLY A 709 0.12 1.14 8.24
C GLY A 709 0.68 0.36 9.42
N ASP A 710 0.63 -0.97 9.44
CA ASP A 710 1.20 -1.79 10.52
C ASP A 710 2.45 -2.54 10.04
N ASN A 711 3.63 -2.09 10.45
CA ASN A 711 4.92 -2.61 9.97
C ASN A 711 5.55 -3.57 10.98
N PHE A 712 5.23 -4.85 10.85
CA PHE A 712 5.79 -5.93 11.66
C PHE A 712 7.18 -6.34 11.15
N ASP A 713 8.08 -6.73 12.07
CA ASP A 713 9.40 -7.23 11.72
C ASP A 713 9.30 -8.63 11.07
N PRO A 714 9.78 -8.82 9.83
CA PRO A 714 9.67 -10.11 9.13
C PRO A 714 10.44 -11.25 9.80
N THR A 715 11.61 -10.95 10.35
CA THR A 715 12.48 -11.96 10.99
C THR A 715 11.81 -12.46 12.26
N ILE A 716 11.31 -11.54 13.10
CA ILE A 716 10.62 -11.89 14.35
C ILE A 716 9.32 -12.63 14.06
N SER A 717 8.58 -12.22 13.03
CA SER A 717 7.31 -12.86 12.65
C SER A 717 7.52 -14.29 12.16
N ILE A 718 8.51 -14.52 11.28
CA ILE A 718 8.82 -15.87 10.79
C ILE A 718 9.41 -16.74 11.91
N LEU A 719 10.26 -16.17 12.77
CA LEU A 719 10.80 -16.89 13.93
C LEU A 719 9.68 -17.32 14.89
N GLY A 720 8.72 -16.44 15.15
CA GLY A 720 7.54 -16.74 15.96
C GLY A 720 6.74 -17.91 15.39
N ASP A 721 6.36 -17.82 14.11
CA ASP A 721 5.66 -18.89 13.37
C ASP A 721 6.43 -20.23 13.42
N SER A 722 7.75 -20.17 13.25
CA SER A 722 8.63 -21.36 13.29
C SER A 722 8.65 -22.02 14.66
N ILE A 723 8.77 -21.22 15.72
CA ILE A 723 8.78 -21.71 17.11
C ILE A 723 7.41 -22.29 17.46
N THR A 724 6.32 -21.61 17.10
CA THR A 724 4.96 -22.10 17.31
C THR A 724 4.75 -23.45 16.62
N THR A 725 5.20 -23.60 15.37
CA THR A 725 5.15 -24.86 14.62
C THR A 725 5.93 -25.99 15.31
N ILE A 726 7.16 -25.73 15.77
CA ILE A 726 7.99 -26.72 16.47
C ILE A 726 7.33 -27.16 17.78
N VAL A 727 6.86 -26.19 18.57
CA VAL A 727 6.17 -26.48 19.84
C VAL A 727 4.91 -27.29 19.57
N GLY A 728 4.14 -26.93 18.53
CA GLY A 728 2.96 -27.69 18.10
C GLY A 728 3.29 -29.15 17.78
N ALA A 729 4.35 -29.40 17.01
CA ALA A 729 4.81 -30.75 16.71
C ALA A 729 5.16 -31.54 17.99
N CYS A 730 5.86 -30.92 18.94
CA CYS A 730 6.15 -31.53 20.24
C CYS A 730 4.90 -31.83 21.08
N LEU A 731 3.83 -31.05 20.89
CA LEU A 731 2.53 -31.27 21.53
C LEU A 731 1.67 -32.34 20.84
N GLY A 732 2.07 -32.81 19.66
CA GLY A 732 1.35 -33.84 18.89
C GLY A 732 0.56 -33.30 17.68
N ASN A 733 0.74 -32.03 17.31
CA ASN A 733 0.14 -31.45 16.11
C ASN A 733 1.01 -31.75 14.86
N PRO A 734 0.53 -32.56 13.90
CA PRO A 734 1.30 -32.90 12.69
C PRO A 734 1.25 -31.81 11.60
N PHE A 735 0.64 -30.66 11.88
CA PHE A 735 0.44 -29.60 10.89
C PHE A 735 1.17 -28.30 11.26
N PRO A 736 1.92 -27.71 10.32
CA PRO A 736 2.58 -26.43 10.55
C PRO A 736 1.57 -25.26 10.66
N THR A 737 1.95 -24.23 11.41
CA THR A 737 1.23 -22.97 11.50
C THR A 737 1.64 -21.99 10.42
N SER A 738 0.83 -20.97 10.21
CA SER A 738 1.13 -19.83 9.34
C SER A 738 0.37 -18.61 9.81
N VAL A 739 0.94 -17.43 9.54
CA VAL A 739 0.20 -16.17 9.61
C VAL A 739 -0.88 -16.17 8.53
N TYR A 740 -2.13 -15.91 8.90
CA TYR A 740 -3.25 -15.86 7.96
C TYR A 740 -3.35 -14.55 7.19
N ILE A 741 -3.86 -14.66 5.98
CA ILE A 741 -4.38 -13.53 5.20
C ILE A 741 -5.63 -13.00 5.90
N GLY A 742 -5.72 -11.66 6.05
CA GLY A 742 -6.94 -11.02 6.53
C GLY A 742 -6.73 -9.83 7.45
N GLN A 743 -5.50 -9.57 7.90
CA GLN A 743 -5.22 -8.42 8.78
C GLN A 743 -5.79 -7.08 8.24
N PRO A 744 -5.67 -6.74 6.94
CA PRO A 744 -6.29 -5.53 6.41
C PRO A 744 -7.82 -5.50 6.52
N ILE A 745 -8.46 -6.67 6.39
CA ILE A 745 -9.90 -6.84 6.50
C ILE A 745 -10.32 -6.61 7.95
N TYR A 746 -9.67 -7.29 8.91
CA TYR A 746 -9.94 -7.09 10.34
C TYR A 746 -9.67 -5.66 10.79
N LYS A 747 -8.62 -5.03 10.26
CA LYS A 747 -8.32 -3.62 10.51
C LYS A 747 -9.41 -2.69 9.98
N SER A 748 -9.94 -2.96 8.79
CA SER A 748 -11.08 -2.19 8.23
C SER A 748 -12.36 -2.31 9.06
N MET A 749 -12.52 -3.41 9.81
CA MET A 749 -13.60 -3.61 10.79
C MET A 749 -13.34 -2.89 12.12
N GLY A 750 -12.14 -2.34 12.31
CA GLY A 750 -11.72 -1.66 13.54
C GLY A 750 -11.15 -2.60 14.61
N ALA A 751 -10.77 -3.82 14.25
CA ALA A 751 -10.14 -4.78 15.15
C ALA A 751 -8.72 -4.34 15.54
N ARG A 752 -8.30 -4.74 16.74
CA ARG A 752 -7.01 -4.37 17.35
C ARG A 752 -6.25 -5.63 17.74
N VAL A 753 -5.74 -5.69 18.97
CA VAL A 753 -5.00 -6.84 19.52
C VAL A 753 -5.94 -7.86 20.17
N ASN A 754 -7.11 -7.42 20.68
CA ASN A 754 -7.91 -8.26 21.58
C ASN A 754 -8.60 -9.43 20.88
N TYR A 755 -8.92 -9.32 19.59
CA TYR A 755 -9.58 -10.41 18.86
C TYR A 755 -8.76 -11.72 18.80
N VAL A 756 -7.42 -11.63 18.69
CA VAL A 756 -6.56 -12.84 18.68
C VAL A 756 -6.50 -13.49 20.06
N TRP A 757 -6.53 -12.71 21.14
CA TRP A 757 -6.56 -13.25 22.50
C TRP A 757 -7.92 -13.84 22.86
N LEU A 758 -9.02 -13.20 22.47
CA LEU A 758 -10.35 -13.78 22.59
C LEU A 758 -10.43 -15.12 21.86
N THR A 759 -9.84 -15.19 20.66
CA THR A 759 -9.76 -16.44 19.90
C THR A 759 -8.93 -17.49 20.62
N ALA A 760 -7.76 -17.13 21.14
CA ALA A 760 -6.90 -18.04 21.91
C ALA A 760 -7.63 -18.63 23.13
N VAL A 761 -8.39 -17.80 23.87
CA VAL A 761 -9.22 -18.27 25.00
C VAL A 761 -10.32 -19.21 24.53
N ALA A 762 -11.08 -18.83 23.49
CA ALA A 762 -12.18 -19.65 22.99
C ALA A 762 -11.70 -21.01 22.45
N VAL A 763 -10.61 -21.02 21.68
CA VAL A 763 -9.97 -22.24 21.14
C VAL A 763 -9.50 -23.15 22.27
N THR A 764 -8.89 -22.58 23.30
CA THR A 764 -8.45 -23.32 24.49
C THR A 764 -9.66 -23.93 25.23
N LEU A 765 -10.76 -23.20 25.37
CA LEU A 765 -11.99 -23.72 25.98
C LEU A 765 -12.62 -24.84 25.13
N VAL A 766 -12.68 -24.67 23.81
CA VAL A 766 -13.20 -25.72 22.91
C VAL A 766 -12.42 -27.03 23.07
N SER A 767 -11.09 -26.92 23.18
CA SER A 767 -10.22 -28.06 23.44
C SER A 767 -10.42 -28.65 24.83
N LEU A 768 -10.34 -27.83 25.88
CA LEU A 768 -10.41 -28.29 27.28
C LEU A 768 -11.73 -28.96 27.60
N LEU A 769 -12.83 -28.48 27.03
CA LEU A 769 -14.17 -28.98 27.32
C LEU A 769 -14.56 -30.18 26.46
N ASN A 770 -13.70 -30.63 25.53
CA ASN A 770 -14.04 -31.61 24.49
C ASN A 770 -15.19 -31.17 23.55
N ALA A 771 -15.41 -29.86 23.43
CA ALA A 771 -16.48 -29.29 22.59
C ALA A 771 -16.24 -29.52 21.09
N THR A 772 -15.05 -29.99 20.71
CA THR A 772 -14.74 -30.49 19.36
C THR A 772 -15.75 -31.53 18.88
N THR A 773 -16.07 -32.51 19.72
CA THR A 773 -17.03 -33.58 19.38
C THR A 773 -18.43 -33.01 19.19
N LEU A 774 -18.79 -32.01 20.01
CA LEU A 774 -20.04 -31.26 19.86
C LEU A 774 -20.10 -30.53 18.52
N ILE A 775 -19.03 -29.81 18.16
CA ILE A 775 -18.95 -29.02 16.92
C ILE A 775 -19.04 -29.92 15.69
N VAL A 776 -18.26 -31.00 15.63
CA VAL A 776 -18.20 -31.93 14.49
C VAL A 776 -19.56 -32.56 14.19
N ASN A 777 -20.29 -32.94 15.22
CA ASN A 777 -21.58 -33.61 15.08
C ASN A 777 -22.78 -32.64 14.97
N THR A 778 -22.55 -31.34 15.17
CA THR A 778 -23.59 -30.31 15.07
C THR A 778 -23.46 -29.49 13.79
N VAL A 779 -22.24 -29.18 13.36
CA VAL A 779 -21.99 -28.26 12.25
C VAL A 779 -21.51 -29.06 11.03
N PRO A 780 -22.33 -29.20 9.98
CA PRO A 780 -21.89 -29.79 8.71
C PRO A 780 -20.68 -29.02 8.15
N ILE A 781 -19.68 -29.73 7.63
CA ILE A 781 -18.51 -29.10 7.00
C ILE A 781 -18.92 -28.21 5.82
N SER A 782 -19.97 -28.60 5.09
CA SER A 782 -20.54 -27.89 3.95
C SER A 782 -20.96 -26.45 4.29
N CYS A 783 -21.28 -26.16 5.56
CA CYS A 783 -21.60 -24.81 6.04
C CYS A 783 -20.40 -23.86 5.97
N GLY A 784 -19.19 -24.38 6.15
CA GLY A 784 -17.94 -23.61 6.19
C GLY A 784 -17.26 -23.44 4.82
N VAL A 785 -17.59 -24.29 3.84
CA VAL A 785 -16.93 -24.31 2.53
C VAL A 785 -17.06 -22.96 1.80
N GLY A 786 -18.21 -22.28 1.94
CA GLY A 786 -18.41 -20.96 1.33
C GLY A 786 -17.40 -19.89 1.79
N PHE A 787 -16.94 -19.98 3.04
CA PHE A 787 -15.91 -19.07 3.58
C PHE A 787 -14.53 -19.36 2.98
N LEU A 788 -14.18 -20.64 2.83
CA LEU A 788 -12.93 -21.06 2.18
C LEU A 788 -12.90 -20.67 0.70
N LEU A 789 -14.04 -20.81 -0.01
CA LEU A 789 -14.20 -20.36 -1.39
C LEU A 789 -13.97 -18.85 -1.50
N TRP A 790 -14.56 -18.05 -0.61
CA TRP A 790 -14.35 -16.60 -0.60
C TRP A 790 -12.87 -16.23 -0.41
N ILE A 791 -12.16 -16.88 0.51
CA ILE A 791 -10.72 -16.69 0.70
C ILE A 791 -9.97 -17.00 -0.60
N GLY A 792 -10.24 -18.14 -1.24
CA GLY A 792 -9.59 -18.52 -2.50
C GLY A 792 -9.84 -17.51 -3.63
N LEU A 793 -11.06 -16.97 -3.73
CA LEU A 793 -11.43 -15.93 -4.69
C LEU A 793 -10.69 -14.62 -4.42
N VAL A 794 -10.64 -14.16 -3.16
CA VAL A 794 -9.96 -12.92 -2.76
C VAL A 794 -8.45 -13.03 -3.00
N ILE A 795 -7.82 -14.15 -2.65
CA ILE A 795 -6.38 -14.38 -2.91
C ILE A 795 -6.11 -14.28 -4.40
N SER A 796 -6.88 -15.00 -5.21
CA SER A 796 -6.75 -15.00 -6.66
C SER A 796 -6.92 -13.58 -7.22
N ALA A 797 -8.01 -12.87 -6.88
CA ALA A 797 -8.24 -11.51 -7.34
C ALA A 797 -7.16 -10.52 -6.87
N SER A 798 -6.72 -10.62 -5.63
CA SER A 798 -5.70 -9.72 -5.06
C SER A 798 -4.34 -9.84 -5.75
N SER A 799 -4.01 -11.04 -6.26
CA SER A 799 -2.77 -11.28 -6.99
C SER A 799 -2.68 -10.49 -8.30
N PHE A 800 -3.83 -10.27 -8.96
CA PHE A 800 -3.93 -9.45 -10.18
C PHE A 800 -4.13 -7.96 -9.88
N ASN A 801 -4.78 -7.60 -8.77
CA ASN A 801 -5.13 -6.21 -8.46
C ASN A 801 -4.04 -5.42 -7.71
N ARG A 802 -3.14 -6.09 -6.97
CA ARG A 802 -2.10 -5.45 -6.15
C ARG A 802 -0.75 -5.30 -6.87
N THR A 803 -0.70 -5.54 -8.17
CA THR A 803 0.46 -5.19 -9.00
C THR A 803 0.48 -3.68 -9.25
N PRO A 804 1.63 -2.99 -9.13
CA PRO A 804 1.71 -1.54 -9.22
C PRO A 804 1.01 -1.01 -10.49
N SER A 805 0.12 -0.03 -10.30
CA SER A 805 -0.80 0.49 -11.33
C SER A 805 -0.13 1.39 -12.39
N SER A 806 1.19 1.32 -12.55
CA SER A 806 1.92 2.07 -13.58
C SER A 806 1.97 1.30 -14.89
N ASN A 807 0.86 1.18 -15.63
CA ASN A 807 0.83 0.68 -17.02
C ASN A 807 1.52 -0.68 -17.33
N THR A 808 1.95 -1.47 -16.35
CA THR A 808 2.65 -2.73 -16.58
C THR A 808 1.68 -3.91 -16.49
N ASN A 809 1.68 -4.75 -17.54
CA ASN A 809 0.88 -5.97 -17.68
C ASN A 809 1.34 -7.08 -16.71
N HIS A 810 1.72 -6.77 -15.46
CA HIS A 810 2.21 -7.74 -14.48
C HIS A 810 1.22 -8.87 -14.16
N GLY A 811 -0.07 -8.66 -14.41
CA GLY A 811 -1.07 -9.75 -14.40
C GLY A 811 -0.70 -10.92 -15.32
N THR A 812 0.01 -10.67 -16.43
CA THR A 812 0.49 -11.75 -17.31
C THR A 812 1.58 -12.59 -16.66
N ALA A 813 2.46 -11.98 -15.84
CA ALA A 813 3.45 -12.70 -15.05
C ALA A 813 2.78 -13.54 -13.94
N VAL A 814 1.72 -12.99 -13.32
CA VAL A 814 0.89 -13.72 -12.35
C VAL A 814 0.26 -14.95 -13.02
N ALA A 815 -0.40 -14.77 -14.17
CA ALA A 815 -1.01 -15.86 -14.92
C ALA A 815 -0.01 -16.94 -15.32
N LEU A 816 1.18 -16.55 -15.81
CA LEU A 816 2.25 -17.50 -16.15
C LEU A 816 2.73 -18.29 -14.92
N GLY A 817 2.88 -17.61 -13.77
CA GLY A 817 3.27 -18.24 -12.52
C GLY A 817 2.25 -19.23 -11.97
N MET A 818 0.97 -19.17 -12.35
CA MET A 818 -0.06 -20.12 -11.91
C MET A 818 -0.01 -21.46 -12.65
N VAL A 819 0.57 -21.50 -13.87
CA VAL A 819 0.56 -22.68 -14.75
C VAL A 819 1.12 -23.95 -14.08
N PRO A 820 2.26 -23.92 -13.36
CA PRO A 820 2.80 -25.13 -12.74
C PRO A 820 1.87 -25.75 -11.69
N ALA A 821 1.21 -24.93 -10.86
CA ALA A 821 0.26 -25.41 -9.85
C ALA A 821 -0.98 -26.04 -10.51
N LEU A 822 -1.48 -25.42 -11.58
CA LEU A 822 -2.61 -25.94 -12.35
C LEU A 822 -2.27 -27.24 -13.08
N ALA A 823 -1.06 -27.37 -13.61
CA ALA A 823 -0.58 -28.60 -14.24
C ALA A 823 -0.51 -29.77 -13.24
N SER A 824 -0.03 -29.49 -12.02
CA SER A 824 -0.02 -30.46 -10.92
C SER A 824 -1.42 -30.96 -10.58
N TRP A 825 -2.37 -30.03 -10.40
CA TRP A 825 -3.76 -30.38 -10.10
C TRP A 825 -4.44 -31.14 -11.24
N ALA A 826 -4.25 -30.69 -12.48
CA ALA A 826 -4.84 -31.34 -13.65
C ALA A 826 -4.34 -32.79 -13.80
N PHE A 827 -3.07 -33.07 -13.52
CA PHE A 827 -2.54 -34.43 -13.54
C PHE A 827 -3.19 -35.29 -12.45
N GLN A 828 -3.32 -34.75 -11.24
CA GLN A 828 -3.96 -35.46 -10.12
C GLN A 828 -5.42 -35.83 -10.43
N LEU A 829 -6.19 -34.92 -11.03
CA LEU A 829 -7.58 -35.19 -11.42
C LEU A 829 -7.68 -36.33 -12.43
N VAL A 830 -6.84 -36.31 -13.47
CA VAL A 830 -6.82 -37.35 -14.50
C VAL A 830 -6.40 -38.71 -13.89
N GLN A 831 -5.40 -38.72 -13.01
CA GLN A 831 -4.96 -39.93 -12.33
C GLN A 831 -6.08 -40.51 -11.44
N ASN A 832 -6.76 -39.67 -10.67
CA ASN A 832 -7.87 -40.09 -9.81
C ASN A 832 -9.03 -40.67 -10.63
N ALA A 833 -9.40 -40.00 -11.73
CA ALA A 833 -10.46 -40.47 -12.62
C ALA A 833 -10.15 -41.83 -13.24
N MET A 834 -8.93 -42.00 -13.78
CA MET A 834 -8.47 -43.26 -14.36
C MET A 834 -8.47 -44.40 -13.33
N THR A 835 -8.00 -44.11 -12.11
CA THR A 835 -7.99 -45.08 -11.00
C THR A 835 -9.41 -45.50 -10.63
N ALA A 836 -10.35 -44.55 -10.53
CA ALA A 836 -11.76 -44.84 -10.23
C ALA A 836 -12.45 -45.67 -11.32
N THR A 837 -12.18 -45.40 -12.61
CA THR A 837 -12.70 -46.22 -13.71
C THR A 837 -12.09 -47.60 -13.75
N TRP A 838 -10.82 -47.72 -13.37
CA TRP A 838 -10.12 -49.00 -13.33
C TRP A 838 -10.67 -49.89 -12.20
N THR A 839 -10.83 -49.36 -10.99
CA THR A 839 -11.44 -50.11 -9.89
C THR A 839 -12.89 -50.52 -10.21
N ALA A 840 -13.65 -49.67 -10.92
CA ALA A 840 -15.00 -49.99 -11.37
C ALA A 840 -15.07 -51.12 -12.41
N SER A 841 -13.98 -51.39 -13.14
CA SER A 841 -13.89 -52.49 -14.11
C SER A 841 -13.73 -53.88 -13.47
N GLY A 842 -13.64 -53.96 -12.14
CA GLY A 842 -13.49 -55.22 -11.40
C GLY A 842 -12.05 -55.71 -11.28
N ALA A 843 -11.07 -54.90 -11.69
CA ALA A 843 -9.65 -55.20 -11.50
C ALA A 843 -9.27 -55.12 -10.01
N SER A 844 -8.58 -56.14 -9.49
CA SER A 844 -8.18 -56.24 -8.07
C SER A 844 -6.95 -55.39 -7.72
N GLU A 845 -6.13 -55.04 -8.70
CA GLU A 845 -4.91 -54.23 -8.53
C GLU A 845 -5.11 -52.82 -9.07
N LYS A 846 -4.45 -51.81 -8.50
CA LYS A 846 -4.45 -50.44 -9.05
C LYS A 846 -3.79 -50.43 -10.43
N LEU A 847 -4.27 -49.56 -11.34
CA LEU A 847 -3.65 -49.38 -12.66
C LEU A 847 -2.26 -48.75 -12.48
N PRO A 848 -1.17 -49.41 -12.93
CA PRO A 848 0.17 -48.87 -12.76
C PRO A 848 0.30 -47.49 -13.38
N LEU A 849 0.95 -46.56 -12.67
CA LEU A 849 1.06 -45.17 -13.13
C LEU A 849 1.79 -45.05 -14.49
N ARG A 850 2.70 -45.97 -14.79
CA ARG A 850 3.38 -46.05 -16.09
C ARG A 850 2.40 -46.28 -17.24
N ASP A 851 1.40 -47.12 -17.03
CA ASP A 851 0.39 -47.42 -18.05
C ASP A 851 -0.60 -46.27 -18.21
N VAL A 852 -0.97 -45.62 -17.10
CA VAL A 852 -1.73 -44.35 -17.12
C VAL A 852 -1.01 -43.31 -18.00
N VAL A 853 0.27 -43.06 -17.75
CA VAL A 853 1.07 -42.10 -18.51
C VAL A 853 1.17 -42.50 -19.99
N ARG A 854 1.34 -43.79 -20.29
CA ARG A 854 1.38 -44.28 -21.68
C ARG A 854 0.06 -44.04 -22.41
N LEU A 855 -1.06 -44.41 -21.79
CA LEU A 855 -2.41 -44.27 -22.37
C LEU A 855 -2.78 -42.80 -22.61
N LEU A 856 -2.48 -41.94 -21.64
CA LEU A 856 -2.69 -40.50 -21.77
C LEU A 856 -1.80 -39.88 -22.85
N THR A 857 -0.58 -40.37 -23.00
CA THR A 857 0.31 -39.92 -24.09
C THR A 857 -0.26 -40.31 -25.45
N THR A 858 -0.78 -41.52 -25.61
CA THR A 858 -1.46 -41.94 -26.86
C THR A 858 -2.75 -41.16 -27.13
N ALA A 859 -3.41 -40.67 -26.08
CA ALA A 859 -4.59 -39.82 -26.19
C ALA A 859 -4.26 -38.32 -26.43
N GLY A 860 -2.98 -37.94 -26.52
CA GLY A 860 -2.56 -36.56 -26.77
C GLY A 860 -2.61 -35.63 -25.55
N VAL A 861 -2.70 -36.18 -24.33
CA VAL A 861 -2.85 -35.41 -23.07
C VAL A 861 -1.51 -34.90 -22.52
N ASN A 862 -0.37 -35.29 -23.11
CA ASN A 862 0.99 -34.86 -22.71
C ASN A 862 1.29 -34.97 -21.19
N PRO A 863 1.00 -36.11 -20.55
CA PRO A 863 1.11 -36.28 -19.10
C PRO A 863 2.53 -36.05 -18.56
N SER A 864 3.57 -36.40 -19.32
CA SER A 864 4.96 -36.20 -18.89
C SER A 864 5.32 -34.72 -18.70
N GLY A 865 4.73 -33.82 -19.49
CA GLY A 865 4.91 -32.37 -19.31
C GLY A 865 4.21 -31.86 -18.05
N MET A 866 3.02 -32.40 -17.74
CA MET A 866 2.29 -32.07 -16.52
C MET A 866 3.06 -32.54 -15.27
N ILE A 867 3.62 -33.75 -15.32
CA ILE A 867 4.47 -34.30 -14.25
C ILE A 867 5.75 -33.46 -14.11
N ALA A 868 6.42 -33.09 -15.21
CA ALA A 868 7.62 -32.26 -15.15
C ALA A 868 7.34 -30.89 -14.51
N LEU A 869 6.20 -30.26 -14.82
CA LEU A 869 5.80 -28.99 -14.20
C LEU A 869 5.34 -29.13 -12.75
N SER A 870 4.80 -30.29 -12.36
CA SER A 870 4.40 -30.54 -10.98
C SER A 870 5.59 -30.68 -10.05
N GLN A 871 6.74 -31.18 -10.55
CA GLN A 871 7.95 -31.31 -9.75
C GLN A 871 8.58 -29.95 -9.43
N GLY A 872 8.47 -29.54 -8.16
CA GLY A 872 8.93 -28.23 -7.72
C GLY A 872 8.10 -27.08 -8.30
N TYR A 873 6.79 -27.31 -8.50
CA TYR A 873 5.89 -26.35 -9.15
C TYR A 873 5.93 -24.95 -8.52
N LEU A 874 6.13 -24.82 -7.21
CA LEU A 874 6.21 -23.54 -6.51
C LEU A 874 7.47 -22.74 -6.88
N LEU A 875 8.62 -23.41 -6.92
CA LEU A 875 9.87 -22.81 -7.38
C LEU A 875 9.76 -22.41 -8.85
N THR A 876 9.13 -23.29 -9.64
CA THR A 876 8.82 -23.06 -11.06
C THR A 876 7.94 -21.82 -11.25
N SER A 877 6.88 -21.68 -10.46
CA SER A 877 6.02 -20.50 -10.45
C SER A 877 6.82 -19.22 -10.18
N ILE A 878 7.70 -19.24 -9.17
CA ILE A 878 8.48 -18.07 -8.76
C ILE A 878 9.44 -17.63 -9.86
N PHE A 879 10.26 -18.52 -10.42
CA PHE A 879 11.24 -18.08 -11.42
C PHE A 879 10.57 -17.71 -12.75
N LEU A 880 9.49 -18.40 -13.17
CA LEU A 880 8.78 -18.04 -14.40
C LEU A 880 8.11 -16.66 -14.28
N ALA A 881 7.40 -16.42 -13.17
CA ALA A 881 6.78 -15.13 -12.92
C ALA A 881 7.82 -14.03 -12.71
N SER A 882 8.92 -14.30 -12.00
CA SER A 882 10.00 -13.32 -11.79
C SER A 882 10.67 -12.95 -13.11
N THR A 883 11.00 -13.93 -13.96
CA THR A 883 11.54 -13.67 -15.29
C THR A 883 10.56 -12.85 -16.13
N MET A 884 9.26 -13.17 -16.11
CA MET A 884 8.26 -12.42 -16.87
C MET A 884 8.10 -10.97 -16.38
N VAL A 885 8.09 -10.73 -15.07
CA VAL A 885 8.09 -9.35 -14.52
C VAL A 885 9.29 -8.57 -15.04
N ASN A 886 10.48 -9.14 -14.94
CA ASN A 886 11.71 -8.46 -15.39
C ASN A 886 11.74 -8.28 -16.93
N ILE A 887 11.11 -9.17 -17.71
CA ILE A 887 10.92 -8.97 -19.15
C ILE A 887 9.97 -7.79 -19.42
N ILE A 888 8.86 -7.68 -18.69
CA ILE A 888 7.88 -6.60 -18.83
C ILE A 888 8.53 -5.24 -18.49
N GLU A 889 9.34 -5.20 -17.45
CA GLU A 889 10.07 -4.01 -17.00
C GLU A 889 11.36 -3.74 -17.82
N ARG A 890 11.65 -4.57 -18.83
CA ARG A 890 12.88 -4.53 -19.65
C ARG A 890 14.19 -4.66 -18.85
N GLU A 891 14.14 -5.23 -17.66
CA GLU A 891 15.32 -5.59 -16.86
C GLU A 891 15.89 -6.95 -17.31
N PHE A 892 16.31 -7.05 -18.58
CA PHE A 892 16.72 -8.30 -19.22
C PHE A 892 17.91 -9.01 -18.52
N LEU A 893 18.80 -8.25 -17.88
CA LEU A 893 19.91 -8.82 -17.11
C LEU A 893 19.42 -9.57 -15.87
N VAL A 894 18.43 -9.02 -15.16
CA VAL A 894 17.82 -9.64 -13.99
C VAL A 894 16.97 -10.84 -14.42
N ALA A 895 16.24 -10.71 -15.52
CA ALA A 895 15.49 -11.82 -16.13
C ALA A 895 16.41 -13.00 -16.52
N SER A 896 17.59 -12.70 -17.07
CA SER A 896 18.64 -13.68 -17.39
C SER A 896 19.16 -14.38 -16.14
N ALA A 897 19.38 -13.65 -15.04
CA ALA A 897 19.84 -14.23 -13.78
C ALA A 897 18.82 -15.24 -13.22
N TRP A 898 17.52 -14.92 -13.28
CA TRP A 898 16.44 -15.83 -12.87
C TRP A 898 16.40 -17.12 -13.70
N MET A 899 16.62 -17.03 -15.02
CA MET A 899 16.73 -18.21 -15.88
C MET A 899 18.00 -19.03 -15.59
N GLY A 900 19.10 -18.39 -15.20
CA GLY A 900 20.30 -19.08 -14.70
C GLY A 900 20.02 -19.86 -13.41
N VAL A 901 19.28 -19.28 -12.47
CA VAL A 901 18.84 -19.96 -11.24
C VAL A 901 17.94 -21.14 -11.58
N ALA A 902 16.97 -20.97 -12.48
CA ALA A 902 16.09 -22.05 -12.95
C ALA A 902 16.89 -23.19 -13.59
N ALA A 903 17.90 -22.88 -14.40
CA ALA A 903 18.78 -23.86 -15.02
C ALA A 903 19.56 -24.69 -13.98
N LEU A 904 20.08 -24.03 -12.94
CA LEU A 904 20.79 -24.68 -11.84
C LEU A 904 19.87 -25.58 -11.03
N LEU A 905 18.68 -25.09 -10.65
CA LEU A 905 17.69 -25.86 -9.89
C LEU A 905 17.21 -27.09 -10.67
N SER A 906 17.04 -26.96 -11.98
CA SER A 906 16.73 -28.09 -12.86
C SER A 906 17.91 -29.06 -12.94
N ALA A 907 19.15 -28.56 -13.05
CA ALA A 907 20.34 -29.42 -13.11
C ALA A 907 20.55 -30.26 -11.86
N VAL A 908 20.25 -29.73 -10.66
CA VAL A 908 20.37 -30.48 -9.40
C VAL A 908 19.14 -31.35 -9.09
N GLY A 909 18.17 -31.37 -10.00
CA GLY A 909 16.93 -32.14 -9.86
C GLY A 909 15.93 -31.56 -8.85
N ALA A 910 16.10 -30.31 -8.41
CA ALA A 910 15.17 -29.64 -7.49
C ALA A 910 13.85 -29.25 -8.16
N VAL A 911 13.85 -29.09 -9.49
CA VAL A 911 12.64 -28.88 -10.32
C VAL A 911 12.72 -29.76 -11.57
N HIS A 912 11.56 -30.08 -12.17
CA HIS A 912 11.44 -30.83 -13.44
C HIS A 912 12.02 -32.25 -13.48
N SER A 913 12.46 -32.78 -12.34
CA SER A 913 13.07 -34.10 -12.23
C SER A 913 12.12 -35.10 -11.60
N PHE A 914 11.82 -36.19 -12.31
CA PHE A 914 10.99 -37.27 -11.78
C PHE A 914 11.39 -38.64 -12.30
N GLU A 915 11.11 -39.65 -11.48
CA GLU A 915 11.10 -41.07 -11.83
C GLU A 915 9.75 -41.68 -11.47
N ILE A 916 9.25 -42.57 -12.32
CA ILE A 916 8.00 -43.30 -12.06
C ILE A 916 8.39 -44.66 -11.48
N ASP A 917 8.16 -44.83 -10.18
CA ASP A 917 8.42 -46.06 -9.43
C ASP A 917 7.09 -46.66 -8.93
N GLY A 918 6.69 -47.78 -9.55
CA GLY A 918 5.38 -48.39 -9.36
C GLY A 918 4.23 -47.41 -9.63
N ASP A 919 3.42 -47.15 -8.60
CA ASP A 919 2.26 -46.25 -8.61
C ASP A 919 2.60 -44.81 -8.24
N THR A 920 3.87 -44.49 -7.96
CA THR A 920 4.27 -43.18 -7.43
C THR A 920 5.24 -42.44 -8.36
N VAL A 921 5.10 -41.12 -8.40
CA VAL A 921 6.11 -40.22 -8.98
C VAL A 921 7.05 -39.81 -7.85
N ARG A 922 8.35 -40.09 -8.00
CA ARG A 922 9.39 -39.64 -7.06
C ARG A 922 10.24 -38.57 -7.70
N GLY A 923 10.60 -37.54 -6.93
CA GLY A 923 11.61 -36.58 -7.36
C GLY A 923 12.98 -37.24 -7.35
N ALA A 924 13.73 -37.10 -8.45
CA ALA A 924 15.10 -37.60 -8.53
C ALA A 924 16.06 -36.43 -8.27
N PHE A 925 16.73 -36.42 -7.13
CA PHE A 925 17.73 -35.41 -6.76
C PHE A 925 19.14 -35.86 -7.13
N GLY A 926 19.99 -34.92 -7.54
CA GLY A 926 21.37 -35.20 -7.95
C GLY A 926 21.79 -34.28 -9.08
N PHE A 927 23.08 -34.28 -9.45
CA PHE A 927 23.50 -33.52 -10.63
C PHE A 927 23.16 -34.30 -11.91
N LEU A 928 22.24 -33.75 -12.71
CA LEU A 928 21.66 -34.35 -13.92
C LEU A 928 21.17 -35.80 -13.69
N PRO A 929 20.18 -35.97 -12.80
CA PRO A 929 19.63 -37.27 -12.46
C PRO A 929 19.01 -37.90 -13.73
N GLY A 930 19.38 -39.14 -14.02
CA GLY A 930 18.98 -39.83 -15.25
C GLY A 930 19.75 -39.45 -16.52
N GLY A 931 20.84 -38.67 -16.42
CA GLY A 931 21.71 -38.29 -17.55
C GLY A 931 21.14 -37.18 -18.45
N LEU A 932 21.73 -36.96 -19.63
CA LEU A 932 21.37 -35.85 -20.53
C LEU A 932 19.99 -35.99 -21.19
N GLU A 933 19.43 -37.20 -21.20
CA GLU A 933 18.11 -37.46 -21.80
C GLU A 933 16.96 -37.18 -20.83
N SER A 934 17.26 -36.97 -19.54
CA SER A 934 16.25 -36.71 -18.51
C SER A 934 15.55 -35.37 -18.72
N TRP A 935 14.34 -35.24 -18.17
CA TRP A 935 13.58 -34.00 -18.22
C TRP A 935 14.32 -32.84 -17.56
N SER A 936 14.95 -33.09 -16.41
CA SER A 936 15.73 -32.11 -15.66
C SER A 936 16.92 -31.56 -16.47
N ALA A 937 17.59 -32.40 -17.25
CA ALA A 937 18.65 -31.99 -18.17
C ALA A 937 18.12 -31.14 -19.33
N ARG A 938 17.02 -31.55 -19.97
CA ARG A 938 16.40 -30.80 -21.09
C ARG A 938 15.98 -29.39 -20.68
N TYR A 939 15.33 -29.25 -19.52
CA TYR A 939 14.95 -27.94 -18.98
C TYR A 939 16.17 -27.10 -18.60
N SER A 940 17.20 -27.71 -17.98
CA SER A 940 18.43 -26.99 -17.62
C SER A 940 19.14 -26.39 -18.84
N ILE A 941 19.26 -27.17 -19.92
CA ILE A 941 19.86 -26.72 -21.19
C ILE A 941 19.03 -25.56 -21.77
N MET A 942 17.71 -25.70 -21.80
CA MET A 942 16.83 -24.68 -22.37
C MET A 942 16.85 -23.38 -21.56
N TYR A 943 16.77 -23.45 -20.23
CA TYR A 943 16.87 -22.26 -19.38
C TYR A 943 18.22 -21.55 -19.52
N THR A 944 19.31 -22.31 -19.68
CA THR A 944 20.63 -21.73 -19.98
C THR A 944 20.62 -20.99 -21.33
N ALA A 945 20.01 -21.57 -22.37
CA ALA A 945 19.88 -20.92 -23.68
C ALA A 945 19.04 -19.64 -23.62
N ILE A 946 17.92 -19.65 -22.86
CA ILE A 946 17.07 -18.48 -22.66
C ILE A 946 17.82 -17.39 -21.86
N ALA A 947 18.58 -17.75 -20.84
CA ALA A 947 19.41 -16.80 -20.09
C ALA A 947 20.39 -16.08 -21.03
N LEU A 948 21.10 -16.82 -21.89
CA LEU A 948 22.00 -16.24 -22.89
C LEU A 948 21.27 -15.32 -23.88
N LEU A 949 20.06 -15.69 -24.31
CA LEU A 949 19.24 -14.86 -25.20
C LEU A 949 18.82 -13.54 -24.53
N LEU A 950 18.39 -13.58 -23.27
CA LEU A 950 18.02 -12.38 -22.50
C LEU A 950 19.23 -11.48 -22.26
N MET A 951 20.40 -12.07 -22.01
CA MET A 951 21.65 -11.32 -21.93
C MET A 951 22.00 -10.61 -23.25
N LEU A 952 21.70 -11.22 -24.41
CA LEU A 952 21.86 -10.56 -25.71
C LEU A 952 20.91 -9.38 -25.90
N PHE A 953 19.65 -9.49 -25.46
CA PHE A 953 18.71 -8.35 -25.49
C PHE A 953 19.18 -7.19 -24.61
N HIS A 954 19.72 -7.48 -23.42
CA HIS A 954 20.31 -6.46 -22.55
C HIS A 954 21.46 -5.71 -23.23
N LEU A 955 22.36 -6.45 -23.92
CA LEU A 955 23.49 -5.86 -24.64
C LEU A 955 23.07 -5.03 -25.87
N GLN A 956 21.85 -5.22 -26.38
CA GLN A 956 21.31 -4.46 -27.51
C GLN A 956 20.66 -3.13 -27.08
N GLU A 957 20.10 -3.06 -25.86
CA GLU A 957 19.48 -1.84 -25.34
C GLU A 957 20.47 -0.88 -24.66
N GLY A 958 21.63 -1.35 -24.18
CA GLY A 958 22.67 -0.48 -23.64
C GLY A 958 23.54 0.16 -24.73
N GLU A 959 23.86 1.45 -24.62
CA GLU A 959 24.88 2.16 -25.44
C GLU A 959 26.33 1.68 -25.14
N ILE A 960 26.54 0.37 -24.99
CA ILE A 960 27.86 -0.24 -24.88
C ILE A 960 28.21 -0.78 -26.27
N SER A 961 29.27 -0.23 -26.86
CA SER A 961 29.80 -0.63 -28.18
C SER A 961 29.81 -2.14 -28.37
N VAL A 962 28.90 -2.64 -29.23
CA VAL A 962 28.69 -4.07 -29.57
C VAL A 962 29.87 -4.66 -30.37
N ALA A 963 30.94 -3.88 -30.60
CA ALA A 963 32.09 -4.26 -31.42
C ALA A 963 32.89 -5.48 -30.91
N PRO A 964 33.12 -5.69 -29.60
CA PRO A 964 33.87 -6.85 -29.09
C PRO A 964 33.07 -8.15 -29.23
N VAL A 965 31.78 -8.12 -28.90
CA VAL A 965 30.88 -9.30 -28.94
C VAL A 965 30.63 -9.74 -30.39
N ARG A 966 30.44 -8.80 -31.33
CA ARG A 966 30.37 -9.11 -32.77
C ARG A 966 31.66 -9.76 -33.30
N ARG A 967 32.84 -9.40 -32.78
CA ARG A 967 34.12 -10.05 -33.16
C ARG A 967 34.21 -11.46 -32.59
N ALA A 968 33.78 -11.68 -31.35
CA ALA A 968 33.75 -13.00 -30.72
C ALA A 968 32.80 -13.96 -31.45
N PHE A 969 31.57 -13.53 -31.78
CA PHE A 969 30.64 -14.35 -32.56
C PHE A 969 31.12 -14.63 -33.98
N ARG A 970 31.78 -13.67 -34.65
CA ARG A 970 32.44 -13.94 -35.95
C ARG A 970 33.64 -14.90 -35.81
N ALA A 971 34.33 -14.92 -34.67
CA ALA A 971 35.42 -15.86 -34.42
C ALA A 971 34.88 -17.28 -34.18
N ILE A 972 33.80 -17.42 -33.39
CA ILE A 972 33.13 -18.70 -33.14
C ILE A 972 32.50 -19.22 -34.44
N GLY A 973 31.76 -18.40 -35.18
CA GLY A 973 31.17 -18.77 -36.47
C GLY A 973 32.19 -19.14 -37.55
N ARG A 974 33.43 -18.62 -37.46
CA ARG A 974 34.57 -19.05 -38.31
C ARG A 974 35.16 -20.37 -37.84
N ARG A 975 35.23 -20.63 -36.53
CA ARG A 975 35.68 -21.93 -35.97
C ARG A 975 34.70 -23.05 -36.27
N VAL A 976 33.40 -22.81 -36.15
CA VAL A 976 32.35 -23.78 -36.50
C VAL A 976 32.37 -24.06 -38.00
N ARG A 977 32.49 -23.05 -38.87
CA ARG A 977 32.64 -23.28 -40.33
C ARG A 977 33.87 -24.09 -40.68
N ARG A 978 35.02 -23.82 -40.06
CA ARG A 978 36.24 -24.63 -40.25
C ARG A 978 36.09 -26.05 -39.74
N ALA A 979 35.40 -26.26 -38.62
CA ALA A 979 35.12 -27.60 -38.11
C ALA A 979 34.19 -28.38 -39.04
N VAL A 980 33.16 -27.73 -39.59
CA VAL A 980 32.25 -28.32 -40.59
C VAL A 980 32.98 -28.62 -41.91
N GLU A 981 33.84 -27.72 -42.40
CA GLU A 981 34.67 -27.98 -43.59
C GLU A 981 35.71 -29.09 -43.37
N TYR A 982 36.30 -29.18 -42.17
CA TYR A 982 37.22 -30.24 -41.80
C TYR A 982 36.53 -31.60 -41.75
N ILE A 983 35.33 -31.67 -41.15
CA ILE A 983 34.51 -32.90 -41.13
C ILE A 983 34.08 -33.28 -42.55
N ARG A 984 33.71 -32.31 -43.40
CA ARG A 984 33.35 -32.54 -44.80
C ARG A 984 34.53 -33.07 -45.63
N LYS A 985 35.73 -32.50 -45.47
CA LYS A 985 36.95 -32.95 -46.15
C LYS A 985 37.35 -34.36 -45.71
N ARG A 986 37.26 -34.65 -44.40
CA ARG A 986 37.58 -35.98 -43.87
C ARG A 986 36.60 -37.04 -44.37
N GLY A 987 35.32 -36.70 -44.51
CA GLY A 987 34.31 -37.56 -45.14
C GLY A 987 34.50 -37.76 -46.66
N GLU A 988 35.13 -36.82 -47.37
CA GLU A 988 35.50 -36.95 -48.78
C GLU A 988 36.80 -37.78 -48.97
N GLU A 989 37.79 -37.63 -48.09
CA GLU A 989 39.04 -38.43 -48.06
C GLU A 989 38.79 -39.90 -47.67
N GLU A 990 37.85 -40.18 -46.77
CA GLU A 990 37.42 -41.56 -46.44
C GLU A 990 36.58 -42.20 -47.56
N ARG A 991 35.93 -41.41 -48.43
CA ARG A 991 35.12 -41.90 -49.56
C ARG A 991 35.93 -42.33 -50.77
N GLN A 992 37.09 -41.72 -51.02
CA GLN A 992 37.93 -42.04 -52.19
C GLN A 992 38.45 -43.49 -52.23
N PRO A 993 38.97 -44.09 -51.15
CA PRO A 993 39.39 -45.50 -51.18
C PRO A 993 38.20 -46.47 -51.28
N LEU A 994 37.02 -46.10 -50.77
CA LEU A 994 35.79 -46.91 -50.88
C LEU A 994 35.23 -46.93 -52.30
N LEU A 995 35.25 -45.80 -53.03
CA LEU A 995 34.86 -45.75 -54.45
C LEU A 995 35.87 -46.48 -55.36
N ALA A 996 37.17 -46.38 -55.07
CA ALA A 996 38.20 -47.13 -55.81
C ALA A 996 38.15 -48.65 -55.56
N THR A 997 37.54 -49.08 -54.45
CA THR A 997 37.30 -50.51 -54.16
C THR A 997 35.98 -50.98 -54.79
N ALA A 998 34.99 -50.10 -54.93
CA ALA A 998 33.71 -50.38 -55.60
C ALA A 998 33.83 -50.45 -57.14
N ASP A 999 34.77 -49.73 -57.76
CA ASP A 999 35.05 -49.86 -59.21
C ASP A 999 35.95 -51.07 -59.55
N LYS A 1000 36.53 -51.74 -58.54
CA LYS A 1000 37.35 -52.96 -58.69
C LYS A 1000 36.57 -54.26 -58.40
N LEU A 1001 35.43 -54.16 -57.73
CA LEU A 1001 34.44 -55.22 -57.54
C LEU A 1001 33.43 -55.19 -58.69
#